data_AF-A0A3M7E4R6-F1
#
_entry.id   AF-A0A3M7E4R6-F1
#
_cell.length_a   1.000
_cell.length_b   1.000
_cell.length_c   1.000
_cell.angle_alpha   90.00
_cell.angle_beta   90.00
_cell.angle_gamma   90.00
#
_symmetry.space_group_name_H-M   'P 1'
#
loop_
_entity.id
_entity.type
_entity.pdbx_description
1 polymer ?
#
loop_
_entity_poly.entity_id
_entity_poly.type
_entity_poly.pdbx_seq_one_letter_code
_entity_poly.pdbx_strand_id
1 'polypeptide(L)'
;TATRLLTLRKSPVLLKLPPYLSLLCILVGVVWLLLLPLNDYSRQTYVSENAILPGQVHTYFGGSEHNIFRAYRQEAYRLSFESDQDRDAGLEKVLKEIGLKTAQQPYRYTVAGEDIQGTNVYGLLQGPRADATEAMVLMAAWKNFEGETNWSGVALALTLARYFKRWSIWSKDILVLFPAESTYGSEAWVSAYHSVSTEATSLRNVSALPIKAGALQGAVALDYPVGPWGHRFDKIDIQYDGINGALPNLDLLNTAVSVASGQMHIGCTLHGMAKHSDSYRDRLATLGKGLVTQAAGHATGPHSPFMPYHVDAITLKTVGDGWHDEMSLGRTAESLFRSINNLLEHLHQSFFFYILLNANRFVSIGNYLPAAMLIAGSFTITALGLWVESGRVPPPKKDVKPASTDEKKKGVDMEVVREGGDVALVPVTEERVAEREVSLPALLVLGAHLAGFVPLYLLNTLAKEYLPLALHATTLLSLILPYGAAKTLVQRGLTKQQVQITQSFSLLLLGATLSTLATLNFSLAFVVGLISARLCFVRTRPRPAHPTANIAVGTLTALAHSITSPPVVIYVLNWYLAKGKGWYDVSWLLYEMAQGWVAQDVYTSFVIWAIWWPASVVSEFVLLSGFVRSFPADSVTK
;
A
#
# COMPACT_ATOMS: atom_id res chain seq x y z
N THR A 1 0.15 -8.88 -45.15
CA THR A 1 0.22 -8.68 -43.66
C THR A 1 -1.06 -9.10 -42.95
N ALA A 2 -2.24 -8.79 -43.48
CA ALA A 2 -3.54 -9.26 -42.95
C ALA A 2 -3.70 -10.80 -42.98
N THR A 3 -3.19 -11.48 -44.02
CA THR A 3 -3.20 -12.94 -44.18
C THR A 3 -2.37 -13.65 -43.10
N ARG A 4 -1.18 -13.13 -42.75
CA ARG A 4 -0.35 -13.64 -41.64
C ARG A 4 -0.99 -13.42 -40.26
N LEU A 5 -1.66 -12.28 -40.06
CA LEU A 5 -2.44 -12.01 -38.84
C LEU A 5 -3.65 -12.97 -38.73
N LEU A 6 -4.30 -13.29 -39.85
CA LEU A 6 -5.40 -14.26 -39.90
C LEU A 6 -4.92 -15.69 -39.66
N THR A 7 -3.75 -16.11 -40.15
CA THR A 7 -3.19 -17.43 -39.87
C THR A 7 -2.67 -17.56 -38.43
N LEU A 8 -2.05 -16.52 -37.87
CA LEU A 8 -1.73 -16.44 -36.43
C LEU A 8 -2.99 -16.52 -35.57
N ARG A 9 -4.06 -15.80 -35.96
CA ARG A 9 -5.38 -15.88 -35.33
C ARG A 9 -6.02 -17.26 -35.48
N LYS A 10 -5.52 -18.18 -36.30
CA LYS A 10 -6.10 -19.52 -36.52
C LYS A 10 -5.28 -20.67 -35.90
N SER A 11 -4.08 -20.40 -35.37
CA SER A 11 -3.25 -21.45 -34.77
C SER A 11 -3.88 -22.04 -33.49
N PRO A 12 -4.11 -23.36 -33.40
CA PRO A 12 -4.65 -24.01 -32.20
C PRO A 12 -3.70 -23.94 -31.00
N VAL A 13 -2.40 -23.77 -31.26
CA VAL A 13 -1.35 -23.65 -30.23
C VAL A 13 -1.44 -22.29 -29.55
N LEU A 14 -1.59 -21.22 -30.32
CA LEU A 14 -1.65 -19.85 -29.79
C LEU A 14 -2.87 -19.57 -28.91
N LEU A 15 -3.92 -20.39 -29.01
CA LEU A 15 -5.13 -20.28 -28.18
C LEU A 15 -5.04 -21.00 -26.86
N LYS A 16 -4.27 -22.09 -26.82
CA LYS A 16 -4.03 -22.82 -25.58
C LYS A 16 -2.94 -22.15 -24.75
N LEU A 17 -2.16 -21.25 -25.35
CA LEU A 17 -1.01 -20.57 -24.74
C LEU A 17 -1.35 -19.58 -23.62
N PRO A 18 -2.41 -18.74 -23.67
CA PRO A 18 -2.66 -17.69 -22.69
C PRO A 18 -2.61 -18.14 -21.21
N PRO A 19 -3.26 -19.23 -20.76
CA PRO A 19 -3.16 -19.65 -19.36
C PRO A 19 -1.72 -20.05 -18.96
N TYR A 20 -0.96 -20.69 -19.85
CA TYR A 20 0.44 -21.05 -19.56
C TYR A 20 1.35 -19.81 -19.53
N LEU A 21 1.11 -18.84 -20.41
CA LEU A 21 1.84 -17.58 -20.42
C LEU A 21 1.53 -16.76 -19.18
N SER A 22 0.26 -16.67 -18.76
CA SER A 22 -0.14 -16.03 -17.52
C SER A 22 0.51 -16.69 -16.30
N LEU A 23 0.52 -18.03 -16.24
CA LEU A 23 1.21 -18.77 -15.19
C LEU A 23 2.72 -18.48 -15.18
N LEU A 24 3.34 -18.46 -16.35
CA LEU A 24 4.76 -18.12 -16.50
C LEU A 24 5.03 -16.70 -15.99
N CYS A 25 4.21 -15.71 -16.36
CA CYS A 25 4.34 -14.34 -15.87
C CYS A 25 4.24 -14.25 -14.34
N ILE A 26 3.29 -14.97 -13.73
CA ILE A 26 3.14 -15.02 -12.27
C ILE A 26 4.38 -15.65 -11.62
N LEU A 27 4.84 -16.80 -12.12
CA LEU A 27 6.01 -17.50 -11.60
C LEU A 27 7.27 -16.66 -11.74
N VAL A 28 7.51 -16.06 -12.90
CA VAL A 28 8.65 -15.17 -13.14
C VAL A 28 8.55 -13.95 -12.24
N GLY A 29 7.37 -13.35 -12.06
CA GLY A 29 7.19 -12.21 -11.15
C GLY A 29 7.54 -12.54 -9.69
N VAL A 30 7.12 -13.71 -9.20
CA VAL A 30 7.47 -14.18 -7.84
C VAL A 30 8.96 -14.48 -7.73
N VAL A 31 9.53 -15.22 -8.69
CA VAL A 31 10.97 -15.52 -8.72
C VAL A 31 11.79 -14.23 -8.77
N TRP A 32 11.36 -13.24 -9.55
CA TRP A 32 12.04 -11.95 -9.66
C TRP A 32 12.14 -11.25 -8.31
N LEU A 33 11.05 -11.23 -7.53
CA LEU A 33 11.08 -10.68 -6.16
C LEU A 33 12.10 -11.41 -5.27
N LEU A 34 12.20 -12.74 -5.39
CA LEU A 34 13.16 -13.56 -4.63
C LEU A 34 14.62 -13.36 -5.08
N LEU A 35 14.85 -12.84 -6.29
CA LEU A 35 16.19 -12.51 -6.79
C LEU A 35 16.68 -11.13 -6.31
N LEU A 36 15.78 -10.19 -5.99
CA LEU A 36 16.13 -8.83 -5.58
C LEU A 36 17.12 -8.75 -4.40
N PRO A 37 17.08 -9.64 -3.37
CA PRO A 37 18.02 -9.59 -2.25
C PRO A 37 19.48 -9.98 -2.60
N LEU A 38 19.72 -10.50 -3.81
CA LEU A 38 21.07 -10.85 -4.28
C LEU A 38 21.90 -9.57 -4.55
N ASN A 39 23.23 -9.72 -4.48
CA ASN A 39 24.15 -8.59 -4.66
C ASN A 39 24.10 -8.00 -6.08
N ASP A 40 23.76 -8.80 -7.10
CA ASP A 40 23.75 -8.34 -8.50
C ASP A 40 22.56 -7.41 -8.80
N TYR A 41 21.45 -7.57 -8.07
CA TYR A 41 20.21 -6.80 -8.25
C TYR A 41 20.01 -5.69 -7.22
N SER A 42 20.93 -5.57 -6.25
CA SER A 42 20.90 -4.57 -5.19
C SER A 42 22.18 -3.73 -5.17
N ARG A 43 22.06 -2.46 -4.79
CA ARG A 43 23.17 -1.50 -4.76
C ARG A 43 23.45 -1.05 -3.35
N GLN A 44 24.70 -0.71 -3.06
CA GLN A 44 25.02 0.02 -1.84
C GLN A 44 24.41 1.42 -1.91
N THR A 45 23.96 1.93 -0.76
CA THR A 45 23.48 3.30 -0.66
C THR A 45 24.64 4.28 -0.83
N TYR A 46 24.33 5.45 -1.39
CA TYR A 46 25.26 6.55 -1.58
C TYR A 46 24.47 7.85 -1.55
N VAL A 47 25.13 8.95 -1.27
CA VAL A 47 24.50 10.27 -1.22
C VAL A 47 24.71 10.94 -2.57
N SER A 48 23.60 11.30 -3.23
CA SER A 48 23.63 11.89 -4.58
C SER A 48 23.76 13.41 -4.49
N GLU A 49 23.11 14.03 -3.52
CA GLU A 49 23.09 15.46 -3.29
C GLU A 49 24.40 15.94 -2.66
N ASN A 50 25.14 16.78 -3.39
CA ASN A 50 26.43 17.27 -2.93
C ASN A 50 26.28 18.29 -1.79
N ALA A 51 25.17 19.03 -1.74
CA ALA A 51 24.97 20.08 -0.73
C ALA A 51 24.72 19.52 0.69
N ILE A 52 24.27 18.27 0.82
CA ILE A 52 23.85 17.70 2.10
C ILE A 52 25.04 17.40 3.04
N LEU A 53 26.25 17.20 2.48
CA LEU A 53 27.54 17.07 3.18
C LEU A 53 27.43 16.30 4.52
N PRO A 54 26.99 15.02 4.49
CA PRO A 54 26.61 14.27 5.68
C PRO A 54 27.81 14.09 6.60
N GLY A 55 27.67 14.50 7.86
CA GLY A 55 28.69 14.27 8.87
C GLY A 55 30.04 14.97 8.60
N GLN A 56 30.07 16.04 7.82
CA GLN A 56 31.29 16.83 7.62
C GLN A 56 31.54 17.85 8.73
N VAL A 57 30.50 18.19 9.48
CA VAL A 57 30.58 19.24 10.50
C VAL A 57 30.69 18.61 11.90
N HIS A 58 31.61 19.13 12.70
CA HIS A 58 31.70 18.75 14.12
C HIS A 58 30.45 19.20 14.89
N THR A 59 29.83 18.24 15.58
CA THR A 59 28.73 18.47 16.51
C THR A 59 29.27 18.84 17.87
N TYR A 60 28.71 19.87 18.49
CA TYR A 60 29.14 20.35 19.81
C TYR A 60 28.11 20.07 20.90
N PHE A 61 26.96 19.48 20.54
CA PHE A 61 25.96 19.06 21.51
C PHE A 61 26.56 18.04 22.49
N GLY A 62 26.55 18.35 23.79
CA GLY A 62 27.12 17.51 24.83
C GLY A 62 27.55 18.28 26.07
N GLY A 63 28.25 17.61 26.99
CA GLY A 63 28.80 18.24 28.18
C GLY A 63 27.69 18.76 29.11
N SER A 64 27.62 20.09 29.27
CA SER A 64 26.62 20.73 30.14
C SER A 64 25.17 20.55 29.66
N GLU A 65 24.95 20.31 28.36
CA GLU A 65 23.61 20.03 27.80
C GLU A 65 22.98 18.77 28.40
N HIS A 66 23.81 17.84 28.90
CA HIS A 66 23.34 16.64 29.60
C HIS A 66 22.54 16.95 30.86
N ASN A 67 22.96 17.97 31.62
CA ASN A 67 22.26 18.38 32.83
C ASN A 67 20.91 19.02 32.51
N ILE A 68 20.87 19.76 31.40
CA ILE A 68 19.66 20.43 30.91
C ILE A 68 18.66 19.41 30.41
N PHE A 69 19.14 18.43 29.64
CA PHE A 69 18.34 17.30 29.20
C PHE A 69 17.75 16.53 30.38
N ARG A 70 18.54 16.23 31.42
CA ARG A 70 18.05 15.60 32.64
C ARG A 70 16.94 16.41 33.32
N ALA A 71 17.09 17.72 33.39
CA ALA A 71 16.05 18.60 33.95
C ALA A 71 14.77 18.55 33.11
N TYR A 72 14.86 18.70 31.78
CA TYR A 72 13.67 18.61 30.91
C TYR A 72 13.02 17.22 30.91
N ARG A 73 13.79 16.15 31.10
CA ARG A 73 13.26 14.79 31.25
C ARG A 73 12.46 14.63 32.54
N GLN A 74 12.93 15.21 33.65
CA GLN A 74 12.15 15.24 34.90
C GLN A 74 10.90 16.10 34.76
N GLU A 75 10.99 17.21 34.02
CA GLU A 75 9.83 18.05 33.74
C GLU A 75 8.80 17.34 32.85
N ALA A 76 9.22 16.68 31.77
CA ALA A 76 8.34 15.86 30.94
C ALA A 76 7.69 14.72 31.75
N TYR A 77 8.45 14.11 32.66
CA TYR A 77 7.90 13.11 33.57
C TYR A 77 6.85 13.71 34.52
N ARG A 78 7.11 14.89 35.11
CA ARG A 78 6.16 15.62 35.96
C ARG A 78 4.87 15.94 35.20
N LEU A 79 4.98 16.52 34.01
CA LEU A 79 3.84 16.87 33.15
C LEU A 79 3.03 15.64 32.69
N SER A 80 3.62 14.43 32.70
CA SER A 80 2.89 13.20 32.36
C SER A 80 1.84 12.77 33.39
N PHE A 81 1.86 13.36 34.59
CA PHE A 81 0.84 13.15 35.62
C PHE A 81 -0.23 14.24 35.65
N GLU A 82 -0.09 15.29 34.84
CA GLU A 82 -1.06 16.39 34.76
C GLU A 82 -2.16 16.08 33.73
N SER A 83 -3.20 16.91 33.71
CA SER A 83 -4.22 16.81 32.66
C SER A 83 -3.63 17.16 31.29
N ASP A 84 -4.24 16.70 30.20
CA ASP A 84 -3.75 17.02 28.85
C ASP A 84 -3.63 18.55 28.63
N GLN A 85 -4.61 19.32 29.12
CA GLN A 85 -4.60 20.78 29.00
C GLN A 85 -3.44 21.42 29.78
N ASP A 86 -3.20 20.97 31.01
CA ASP A 86 -2.10 21.49 31.85
C ASP A 86 -0.74 21.09 31.30
N ARG A 87 -0.61 19.85 30.80
CA ARG A 87 0.59 19.37 30.08
C ARG A 87 0.89 20.27 28.89
N ASP A 88 -0.09 20.51 28.04
CA ASP A 88 0.08 21.25 26.80
C ASP A 88 0.44 22.72 27.10
N ALA A 89 -0.21 23.33 28.11
CA ALA A 89 0.15 24.65 28.63
C ALA A 89 1.57 24.68 29.24
N GLY A 90 1.98 23.61 29.94
CA GLY A 90 3.31 23.42 30.49
C GLY A 90 4.39 23.37 29.41
N LEU A 91 4.18 22.58 28.35
CA LEU A 91 5.07 22.53 27.18
C LEU A 91 5.16 23.89 26.48
N GLU A 92 4.02 24.57 26.30
CA GLU A 92 3.98 25.90 25.69
C GLU A 92 4.77 26.91 26.55
N LYS A 93 4.62 26.85 27.87
CA LYS A 93 5.36 27.69 28.82
C LYS A 93 6.87 27.46 28.70
N VAL A 94 7.32 26.20 28.66
CA VAL A 94 8.75 25.87 28.49
C VAL A 94 9.28 26.43 27.17
N LEU A 95 8.54 26.30 26.07
CA LEU A 95 8.95 26.86 24.77
C LEU A 95 9.02 28.40 24.79
N LYS A 96 8.10 29.07 25.48
CA LYS A 96 8.15 30.53 25.71
C LYS A 96 9.38 30.93 26.53
N GLU A 97 9.72 30.18 27.57
CA GLU A 97 10.91 30.41 28.41
C GLU A 97 12.22 30.23 27.62
N ILE A 98 12.25 29.32 26.65
CA ILE A 98 13.38 29.20 25.70
C ILE A 98 13.46 30.42 24.75
N GLY A 99 12.34 31.14 24.56
CA GLY A 99 12.24 32.32 23.69
C GLY A 99 11.80 32.01 22.26
N LEU A 100 10.98 30.97 22.07
CA LEU A 100 10.34 30.64 20.80
C LEU A 100 8.95 31.29 20.71
N LYS A 101 8.47 31.52 19.48
CA LYS A 101 7.07 31.92 19.25
C LYS A 101 6.21 30.65 19.29
N THR A 102 5.28 30.55 20.23
CA THR A 102 4.55 29.30 20.48
C THR A 102 3.10 29.38 20.08
N ALA A 103 2.53 28.24 19.74
CA ALA A 103 1.11 28.09 19.48
C ALA A 103 0.63 26.68 19.84
N GLN A 104 -0.67 26.58 20.10
CA GLN A 104 -1.38 25.33 20.28
C GLN A 104 -2.36 25.14 19.12
N GLN A 105 -2.56 23.89 18.70
CA GLN A 105 -3.48 23.52 17.63
C GLN A 105 -4.37 22.36 18.10
N PRO A 106 -5.59 22.64 18.58
CA PRO A 106 -6.58 21.60 18.82
C PRO A 106 -7.06 20.97 17.50
N TYR A 107 -7.23 19.66 17.51
CA TYR A 107 -7.79 18.90 16.39
C TYR A 107 -8.77 17.83 16.88
N ARG A 108 -9.74 17.50 16.02
CA ARG A 108 -10.72 16.44 16.23
C ARG A 108 -11.06 15.77 14.91
N TYR A 109 -10.97 14.45 14.88
CA TYR A 109 -11.45 13.60 13.79
C TYR A 109 -12.54 12.67 14.34
N THR A 110 -13.70 12.67 13.69
CA THR A 110 -14.80 11.77 14.02
C THR A 110 -14.76 10.59 13.06
N VAL A 111 -14.36 9.41 13.53
CA VAL A 111 -14.23 8.20 12.70
C VAL A 111 -15.07 7.10 13.30
N ALA A 112 -15.99 6.53 12.52
CA ALA A 112 -16.82 5.40 12.95
C ALA A 112 -17.47 5.61 14.34
N GLY A 113 -17.96 6.82 14.62
CA GLY A 113 -18.63 7.17 15.88
C GLY A 113 -17.70 7.42 17.08
N GLU A 114 -16.39 7.30 16.90
CA GLU A 114 -15.37 7.58 17.90
C GLU A 114 -14.61 8.86 17.56
N ASP A 115 -14.30 9.66 18.57
CA ASP A 115 -13.58 10.92 18.40
C ASP A 115 -12.10 10.77 18.72
N ILE A 116 -11.25 11.01 17.73
CA ILE A 116 -9.81 11.15 17.89
C ILE A 116 -9.52 12.63 18.08
N GLN A 117 -9.15 13.03 19.29
CA GLN A 117 -8.90 14.43 19.62
C GLN A 117 -7.58 14.61 20.35
N GLY A 118 -6.97 15.78 20.15
CA GLY A 118 -5.75 16.17 20.84
C GLY A 118 -5.38 17.60 20.53
N THR A 119 -4.31 18.07 21.16
CA THR A 119 -3.75 19.39 20.90
C THR A 119 -2.28 19.25 20.59
N ASN A 120 -1.86 19.78 19.44
CA ASN A 120 -0.45 19.87 19.12
C ASN A 120 0.12 21.14 19.73
N VAL A 121 1.28 21.04 20.39
CA VAL A 121 2.02 22.21 20.87
C VAL A 121 3.24 22.39 19.98
N TYR A 122 3.47 23.61 19.48
CA TYR A 122 4.64 23.86 18.65
C TYR A 122 5.24 25.24 18.88
N GLY A 123 6.53 25.37 18.55
CA GLY A 123 7.29 26.60 18.66
C GLY A 123 8.09 26.89 17.40
N LEU A 124 8.11 28.14 16.97
CA LEU A 124 8.94 28.63 15.88
C LEU A 124 10.22 29.29 16.44
N LEU A 125 11.35 28.72 16.05
CA LEU A 125 12.68 29.30 16.20
C LEU A 125 13.06 29.95 14.87
N GLN A 126 13.12 31.28 14.85
CA GLN A 126 13.57 32.02 13.68
C GLN A 126 15.09 31.92 13.53
N GLY A 127 15.55 31.42 12.39
CA GLY A 127 16.96 31.23 12.09
C GLY A 127 17.68 32.58 12.04
N PRO A 128 18.83 32.77 12.73
CA PRO A 128 19.52 34.06 12.73
C PRO A 128 20.01 34.53 11.36
N ARG A 129 20.16 33.60 10.40
CA ARG A 129 20.51 33.87 9.00
C ARG A 129 19.38 33.49 8.04
N ALA A 130 18.21 33.14 8.55
CA ALA A 130 17.06 32.77 7.74
C ALA A 130 16.35 34.03 7.24
N ASP A 131 15.88 33.97 6.01
CA ASP A 131 15.02 34.98 5.38
C ASP A 131 13.52 34.65 5.55
N ALA A 132 13.21 33.67 6.41
CA ALA A 132 11.87 33.11 6.65
C ALA A 132 11.19 32.48 5.41
N THR A 133 11.94 32.20 4.33
CA THR A 133 11.41 31.54 3.12
C THR A 133 11.40 30.02 3.21
N GLU A 134 12.25 29.45 4.06
CA GLU A 134 12.42 28.01 4.26
C GLU A 134 12.41 27.64 5.75
N ALA A 135 11.90 26.45 6.04
CA ALA A 135 11.87 25.91 7.39
C ALA A 135 12.15 24.40 7.43
N MET A 136 12.56 23.90 8.59
CA MET A 136 12.72 22.48 8.89
C MET A 136 12.02 22.14 10.21
N VAL A 137 11.61 20.89 10.38
CA VAL A 137 10.76 20.49 11.52
C VAL A 137 11.47 19.47 12.41
N LEU A 138 11.58 19.80 13.70
CA LEU A 138 11.99 18.88 14.77
C LEU A 138 10.74 18.39 15.49
N MET A 139 10.52 17.08 15.47
CA MET A 139 9.32 16.48 16.07
C MET A 139 9.65 15.58 17.24
N ALA A 140 8.81 15.63 18.28
CA ALA A 140 8.78 14.63 19.32
C ALA A 140 7.33 14.44 19.78
N ALA A 141 6.65 13.42 19.24
CA ALA A 141 5.30 13.09 19.66
C ALA A 141 5.29 12.67 21.13
N TRP A 142 4.33 13.20 21.90
CA TRP A 142 4.19 12.89 23.31
C TRP A 142 3.90 11.42 23.55
N LYS A 143 2.95 10.85 22.78
CA LYS A 143 2.77 9.42 22.62
C LYS A 143 3.39 8.96 21.30
N ASN A 144 4.26 7.96 21.37
CA ASN A 144 4.84 7.34 20.18
C ASN A 144 3.84 6.39 19.51
N PHE A 145 4.27 5.79 18.39
CA PHE A 145 3.43 4.89 17.59
C PHE A 145 3.03 3.60 18.33
N GLU A 146 3.77 3.20 19.37
CA GLU A 146 3.45 2.04 20.21
C GLU A 146 2.52 2.41 21.40
N GLY A 147 2.10 3.68 21.49
CA GLY A 147 1.27 4.20 22.58
C GLY A 147 2.04 4.49 23.87
N GLU A 148 3.37 4.41 23.84
CA GLU A 148 4.25 4.71 24.98
C GLU A 148 4.51 6.21 25.08
N THR A 149 4.76 6.71 26.30
CA THR A 149 5.08 8.12 26.51
C THR A 149 6.55 8.39 26.19
N ASN A 150 6.80 9.30 25.27
CA ASN A 150 8.11 9.64 24.75
C ASN A 150 8.85 10.68 25.61
N TRP A 151 9.03 10.41 26.91
CA TRP A 151 9.59 11.39 27.85
C TRP A 151 10.97 11.90 27.40
N SER A 152 11.87 10.98 27.04
CA SER A 152 13.24 11.34 26.64
C SER A 152 13.29 11.97 25.24
N GLY A 153 12.43 11.59 24.29
CA GLY A 153 12.35 12.25 22.99
C GLY A 153 11.87 13.69 23.10
N VAL A 154 10.82 13.94 23.89
CA VAL A 154 10.31 15.30 24.17
C VAL A 154 11.38 16.14 24.87
N ALA A 155 12.02 15.59 25.90
CA ALA A 155 13.11 16.28 26.60
C ALA A 155 14.29 16.60 25.69
N LEU A 156 14.64 15.69 24.77
CA LEU A 156 15.73 15.91 23.82
C LEU A 156 15.38 17.01 22.83
N ALA A 157 14.15 17.02 22.30
CA ALA A 157 13.68 18.07 21.41
C ALA A 157 13.67 19.45 22.10
N LEU A 158 13.23 19.55 23.36
CA LEU A 158 13.31 20.79 24.16
C LEU A 158 14.76 21.24 24.39
N THR A 159 15.65 20.30 24.69
CA THR A 159 17.08 20.59 24.89
C THR A 159 17.73 21.09 23.59
N LEU A 160 17.43 20.43 22.46
CA LEU A 160 17.88 20.83 21.13
C LEU A 160 17.32 22.19 20.74
N ALA A 161 16.05 22.47 21.00
CA ALA A 161 15.45 23.79 20.74
C ALA A 161 16.21 24.91 21.46
N ARG A 162 16.50 24.71 22.76
CA ARG A 162 17.30 25.67 23.56
C ARG A 162 18.75 25.77 23.07
N TYR A 163 19.33 24.66 22.65
CA TYR A 163 20.67 24.63 22.06
C TYR A 163 20.71 25.37 20.73
N PHE A 164 19.84 25.04 19.78
CA PHE A 164 19.75 25.68 18.46
C PHE A 164 19.52 27.19 18.57
N LYS A 165 18.72 27.65 19.55
CA LYS A 165 18.46 29.09 19.76
C LYS A 165 19.73 29.90 20.06
N ARG A 166 20.75 29.29 20.67
CA ARG A 166 22.03 29.94 20.98
C ARG A 166 22.99 30.00 19.78
N TRP A 167 22.72 29.25 18.73
CA TRP A 167 23.61 29.14 17.57
C TRP A 167 23.17 30.06 16.44
N SER A 168 24.13 30.75 15.84
CA SER A 168 23.90 31.73 14.76
C SER A 168 24.10 31.17 13.35
N ILE A 169 24.11 29.84 13.19
CA ILE A 169 24.44 29.17 11.92
C ILE A 169 23.21 28.84 11.06
N TRP A 170 22.01 28.89 11.65
CA TRP A 170 20.78 28.46 10.98
C TRP A 170 20.36 29.45 9.90
N SER A 171 20.31 28.96 8.65
CA SER A 171 19.82 29.66 7.46
C SER A 171 18.37 29.31 7.13
N LYS A 172 17.76 28.36 7.84
CA LYS A 172 16.34 28.03 7.77
C LYS A 172 15.69 28.21 9.13
N ASP A 173 14.40 28.52 9.15
CA ASP A 173 13.62 28.51 10.38
C ASP A 173 13.44 27.08 10.90
N ILE A 174 13.32 26.91 12.22
CA ILE A 174 13.12 25.60 12.84
C ILE A 174 11.78 25.60 13.58
N LEU A 175 10.89 24.71 13.16
CA LEU A 175 9.64 24.43 13.87
C LEU A 175 9.88 23.24 14.80
N VAL A 176 9.64 23.43 16.10
CA VAL A 176 9.71 22.38 17.10
C VAL A 176 8.29 21.97 17.43
N LEU A 177 7.90 20.76 17.04
CA LEU A 177 6.54 20.25 17.09
C LEU A 177 6.43 19.10 18.10
N PHE A 178 5.47 19.21 19.00
CA PHE A 178 5.09 18.19 19.98
C PHE A 178 3.64 17.77 19.73
N PRO A 179 3.42 16.79 18.84
CA PRO A 179 2.11 16.21 18.65
C PRO A 179 1.64 15.49 19.91
N ALA A 180 0.35 15.57 20.26
CA ALA A 180 -0.21 14.78 21.36
C ALA A 180 -0.07 13.26 21.09
N GLU A 181 -0.21 12.86 19.83
CA GLU A 181 -0.06 11.51 19.32
C GLU A 181 0.73 11.53 18.01
N SER A 182 1.52 10.50 17.76
CA SER A 182 2.38 10.40 16.58
C SER A 182 1.63 10.47 15.24
N THR A 183 0.45 9.87 15.14
CA THR A 183 -0.17 9.62 13.84
C THR A 183 -1.06 10.78 13.40
N TYR A 184 -2.15 11.02 14.14
CA TYR A 184 -3.16 12.01 13.78
C TYR A 184 -2.77 13.44 14.16
N GLY A 185 -1.94 13.61 15.21
CA GLY A 185 -1.43 14.92 15.60
C GLY A 185 -0.55 15.51 14.51
N SER A 186 0.42 14.75 14.00
CA SER A 186 1.25 15.18 12.87
C SER A 186 0.42 15.45 11.60
N GLU A 187 -0.55 14.58 11.28
CA GLU A 187 -1.46 14.75 10.14
C GLU A 187 -2.25 16.06 10.21
N ALA A 188 -2.85 16.36 11.37
CA ALA A 188 -3.59 17.59 11.60
C ALA A 188 -2.71 18.83 11.43
N TRP A 189 -1.47 18.77 11.93
CA TRP A 189 -0.55 19.90 11.86
C TRP A 189 -0.06 20.16 10.43
N VAL A 190 0.44 19.14 9.74
CA VAL A 190 0.96 19.29 8.37
C VAL A 190 -0.14 19.69 7.42
N SER A 191 -1.32 19.08 7.53
CA SER A 191 -2.45 19.45 6.69
C SER A 191 -2.85 20.92 6.89
N ALA A 192 -2.91 21.40 8.13
CA ALA A 192 -3.21 22.82 8.39
C ALA A 192 -2.07 23.77 7.97
N TYR A 193 -0.83 23.29 7.91
CA TYR A 193 0.31 24.04 7.41
C TYR A 193 0.16 24.37 5.92
N HIS A 194 -0.18 23.36 5.11
CA HIS A 194 -0.31 23.47 3.66
C HIS A 194 -1.70 23.94 3.18
N SER A 195 -2.74 23.83 4.03
CA SER A 195 -4.07 24.34 3.72
C SER A 195 -4.17 25.86 3.92
N VAL A 196 -4.82 26.54 2.97
CA VAL A 196 -5.12 27.99 3.03
C VAL A 196 -6.31 28.26 3.98
N SER A 197 -7.25 27.32 4.07
CA SER A 197 -8.33 27.26 5.07
C SER A 197 -8.94 25.85 5.06
N THR A 198 -8.88 25.12 6.17
CA THR A 198 -9.63 23.86 6.29
C THR A 198 -11.01 24.19 6.85
N GLU A 199 -12.06 24.11 6.03
CA GLU A 199 -13.43 24.26 6.54
C GLU A 199 -13.72 23.12 7.53
N ALA A 200 -14.08 23.49 8.76
CA ALA A 200 -14.41 22.51 9.80
C ALA A 200 -15.65 21.72 9.36
N THR A 201 -15.45 20.44 9.10
CA THR A 201 -16.53 19.49 8.79
C THR A 201 -16.85 18.67 10.04
N SER A 202 -18.03 18.06 10.13
CA SER A 202 -18.40 17.17 11.24
C SER A 202 -17.43 15.99 11.43
N LEU A 203 -16.77 15.56 10.36
CA LEU A 203 -15.78 14.47 10.36
C LEU A 203 -14.34 14.93 10.63
N ARG A 204 -14.01 16.17 10.27
CA ARG A 204 -12.66 16.74 10.35
C ARG A 204 -12.73 18.18 10.83
N ASN A 205 -12.37 18.40 12.08
CA ASN A 205 -12.31 19.72 12.71
C ASN A 205 -10.89 19.98 13.19
N VAL A 206 -10.09 20.65 12.35
CA VAL A 206 -8.69 20.95 12.61
C VAL A 206 -8.52 22.46 12.63
N SER A 207 -7.99 23.02 13.71
CA SER A 207 -7.78 24.47 13.80
C SER A 207 -6.68 24.93 12.84
N ALA A 208 -6.84 26.13 12.29
CA ALA A 208 -5.80 26.79 11.51
C ALA A 208 -4.56 27.08 12.38
N LEU A 209 -3.39 27.15 11.75
CA LEU A 209 -2.14 27.45 12.42
C LEU A 209 -1.94 28.97 12.54
N PRO A 210 -1.86 29.53 13.76
CA PRO A 210 -1.62 30.97 13.95
C PRO A 210 -0.18 31.37 13.62
N ILE A 211 0.75 30.43 13.68
CA ILE A 211 2.16 30.62 13.34
C ILE A 211 2.51 29.66 12.20
N LYS A 212 3.00 30.22 11.09
CA LYS A 212 3.59 29.49 9.97
C LYS A 212 4.99 30.03 9.69
N ALA A 213 5.81 29.24 9.00
CA ALA A 213 7.12 29.65 8.51
C ALA A 213 7.15 29.46 6.98
N GLY A 214 8.36 29.46 6.40
CA GLY A 214 8.57 29.19 4.99
C GLY A 214 8.23 27.76 4.52
N ALA A 215 8.64 27.44 3.29
CA ALA A 215 8.49 26.09 2.74
C ALA A 215 9.25 25.06 3.59
N LEU A 216 8.60 23.92 3.90
CA LEU A 216 9.21 22.87 4.71
C LEU A 216 10.19 22.05 3.87
N GLN A 217 11.47 22.11 4.19
CA GLN A 217 12.53 21.41 3.45
C GLN A 217 12.78 19.99 3.96
N GLY A 218 12.48 19.71 5.22
CA GLY A 218 12.58 18.36 5.78
C GLY A 218 12.14 18.30 7.23
N ALA A 219 11.84 17.10 7.70
CA ALA A 219 11.40 16.87 9.07
C ALA A 219 12.10 15.65 9.70
N VAL A 220 12.48 15.78 10.98
CA VAL A 220 13.11 14.70 11.73
C VAL A 220 12.38 14.55 13.06
N ALA A 221 11.87 13.36 13.31
CA ALA A 221 11.24 13.01 14.57
C ALA A 221 12.17 12.19 15.47
N LEU A 222 12.05 12.40 16.77
CA LEU A 222 12.79 11.69 17.81
C LEU A 222 11.82 10.79 18.60
N ASP A 223 12.06 9.49 18.56
CA ASP A 223 11.33 8.50 19.37
C ASP A 223 12.30 7.83 20.35
N TYR A 224 12.26 8.27 21.60
CA TYR A 224 13.08 7.79 22.68
C TYR A 224 12.22 7.61 23.94
N PRO A 225 11.46 6.51 24.04
CA PRO A 225 10.45 6.29 25.07
C PRO A 225 11.04 5.83 26.42
N VAL A 226 12.16 6.43 26.81
CA VAL A 226 12.86 6.10 28.05
C VAL A 226 12.40 7.01 29.19
N GLY A 227 12.08 6.39 30.33
CA GLY A 227 11.60 7.05 31.54
C GLY A 227 12.62 7.96 32.24
N PRO A 228 12.25 8.55 33.39
CA PRO A 228 13.00 9.63 34.05
C PRO A 228 14.41 9.23 34.50
N TRP A 229 14.63 7.94 34.73
CA TRP A 229 15.90 7.39 35.20
C TRP A 229 16.93 7.17 34.09
N GLY A 230 16.52 7.30 32.82
CA GLY A 230 17.39 7.03 31.68
C GLY A 230 17.70 5.55 31.49
N HIS A 231 17.97 5.18 30.24
CA HIS A 231 18.34 3.84 29.82
C HIS A 231 19.07 4.01 28.48
N ARG A 232 20.19 3.30 28.30
CA ARG A 232 21.02 3.44 27.11
C ARG A 232 20.45 2.58 25.98
N PHE A 233 20.75 2.95 24.75
CA PHE A 233 20.34 2.19 23.58
C PHE A 233 21.53 1.63 22.81
N ASP A 234 21.27 0.62 21.98
CA ASP A 234 22.27 -0.03 21.12
C ASP A 234 22.26 0.55 19.71
N LYS A 235 21.06 0.72 19.13
CA LYS A 235 20.87 1.09 17.72
C LYS A 235 19.77 2.11 17.52
N ILE A 236 19.78 2.75 16.36
CA ILE A 236 18.69 3.59 15.87
C ILE A 236 17.94 2.84 14.76
N ASP A 237 16.67 2.55 14.99
CA ASP A 237 15.75 2.09 13.96
C ASP A 237 15.20 3.31 13.22
N ILE A 238 15.51 3.44 11.93
CA ILE A 238 15.07 4.57 11.14
C ILE A 238 13.75 4.20 10.48
N GLN A 239 12.67 4.87 10.88
CA GLN A 239 11.37 4.72 10.27
C GLN A 239 11.20 5.78 9.17
N TYR A 240 10.76 5.33 8.00
CA TYR A 240 10.67 6.14 6.79
C TYR A 240 9.43 5.85 5.94
N ASP A 241 8.65 4.82 6.27
CA ASP A 241 7.48 4.43 5.48
C ASP A 241 6.38 5.50 5.62
N GLY A 242 6.03 6.12 4.50
CA GLY A 242 4.95 7.09 4.38
C GLY A 242 3.58 6.46 4.12
N ILE A 243 2.56 7.32 4.19
CA ILE A 243 1.18 6.96 3.86
C ILE A 243 1.12 6.54 2.38
N ASN A 244 0.27 5.56 2.06
CA ASN A 244 0.03 5.08 0.69
C ASN A 244 1.29 4.57 -0.04
N GLY A 245 2.32 4.13 0.70
CA GLY A 245 3.58 3.66 0.13
C GLY A 245 4.50 4.79 -0.36
N ALA A 246 4.24 6.05 0.06
CA ALA A 246 5.13 7.16 -0.18
C ALA A 246 6.45 6.98 0.59
N LEU A 247 7.55 7.46 0.01
CA LEU A 247 8.89 7.32 0.56
C LEU A 247 9.60 8.68 0.54
N PRO A 248 10.43 9.00 1.55
CA PRO A 248 11.28 10.16 1.49
C PRO A 248 12.36 9.93 0.45
N ASN A 249 12.92 11.02 -0.04
CA ASN A 249 14.14 10.99 -0.81
C ASN A 249 15.23 10.16 -0.10
N LEU A 250 15.82 9.21 -0.83
CA LEU A 250 16.80 8.27 -0.29
C LEU A 250 18.02 8.97 0.33
N ASP A 251 18.37 10.18 -0.11
CA ASP A 251 19.52 10.91 0.43
C ASP A 251 19.30 11.37 1.87
N LEU A 252 18.07 11.68 2.29
CA LEU A 252 17.77 12.01 3.69
C LEU A 252 18.07 10.80 4.58
N LEU A 253 17.64 9.62 4.15
CA LEU A 253 17.88 8.37 4.86
C LEU A 253 19.37 8.03 4.87
N ASN A 254 20.05 8.12 3.73
CA ASN A 254 21.48 7.83 3.62
C ASN A 254 22.30 8.80 4.48
N THR A 255 21.87 10.06 4.58
CA THR A 255 22.46 11.06 5.48
C THR A 255 22.27 10.63 6.93
N ALA A 256 21.07 10.21 7.34
CA ALA A 256 20.82 9.71 8.69
C ALA A 256 21.69 8.50 9.03
N VAL A 257 21.79 7.53 8.12
CA VAL A 257 22.63 6.35 8.29
C VAL A 257 24.11 6.74 8.35
N SER A 258 24.58 7.60 7.46
CA SER A 258 25.98 8.07 7.40
C SER A 258 26.38 8.85 8.66
N VAL A 259 25.52 9.74 9.14
CA VAL A 259 25.75 10.50 10.38
C VAL A 259 25.77 9.57 11.60
N ALA A 260 24.77 8.70 11.74
CA ALA A 260 24.67 7.80 12.88
C ALA A 260 25.82 6.78 12.91
N SER A 261 26.05 6.06 11.81
CA SER A 261 27.07 5.00 11.75
C SER A 261 28.49 5.52 11.55
N GLY A 262 28.68 6.56 10.73
CA GLY A 262 30.00 7.10 10.39
C GLY A 262 30.58 7.99 11.49
N GLN A 263 29.83 9.00 11.94
CA GLN A 263 30.35 9.91 12.98
C GLN A 263 30.13 9.37 14.39
N MET A 264 28.90 8.93 14.71
CA MET A 264 28.52 8.56 16.08
C MET A 264 28.76 7.09 16.41
N HIS A 265 29.14 6.28 15.41
CA HIS A 265 29.36 4.84 15.54
C HIS A 265 28.13 4.07 16.06
N ILE A 266 26.93 4.59 15.79
CA ILE A 266 25.65 3.99 16.15
C ILE A 266 25.18 3.10 15.00
N GLY A 267 24.82 1.85 15.29
CA GLY A 267 24.22 0.97 14.30
C GLY A 267 22.82 1.43 13.88
N CYS A 268 22.51 1.36 12.59
CA CYS A 268 21.17 1.64 12.06
C CYS A 268 20.43 0.37 11.69
N THR A 269 19.15 0.30 12.01
CA THR A 269 18.23 -0.77 11.57
C THR A 269 17.03 -0.18 10.82
N LEU A 270 16.32 -1.06 10.12
CA LEU A 270 15.08 -0.74 9.41
C LEU A 270 14.02 -1.77 9.77
N HIS A 271 12.73 -1.39 9.74
CA HIS A 271 11.59 -2.30 9.94
C HIS A 271 11.66 -3.15 11.22
N GLY A 272 12.22 -2.59 12.30
CA GLY A 272 12.41 -3.28 13.58
C GLY A 272 13.33 -4.51 13.49
N MET A 273 14.20 -4.59 12.48
CA MET A 273 15.16 -5.68 12.32
C MET A 273 16.41 -5.45 13.18
N ALA A 274 16.28 -5.62 14.50
CA ALA A 274 17.36 -5.38 15.48
C ALA A 274 18.67 -6.14 15.18
N LYS A 275 18.56 -7.34 14.60
CA LYS A 275 19.69 -8.13 14.12
C LYS A 275 19.59 -8.27 12.61
N HIS A 276 20.61 -7.76 11.91
CA HIS A 276 20.70 -7.84 10.46
C HIS A 276 22.16 -8.05 10.07
N SER A 277 22.48 -9.20 9.49
CA SER A 277 23.84 -9.59 9.10
C SER A 277 24.17 -9.29 7.64
N ASP A 278 23.28 -8.58 6.94
CA ASP A 278 23.33 -8.38 5.49
C ASP A 278 23.32 -9.70 4.69
N SER A 279 22.84 -10.79 5.30
CA SER A 279 22.64 -12.08 4.64
C SER A 279 21.41 -12.04 3.72
N TYR A 280 21.36 -12.93 2.72
CA TYR A 280 20.20 -13.06 1.83
C TYR A 280 18.89 -13.22 2.61
N ARG A 281 18.90 -14.04 3.68
CA ARG A 281 17.72 -14.30 4.50
C ARG A 281 17.24 -13.05 5.23
N ASP A 282 18.17 -12.29 5.80
CA ASP A 282 17.83 -11.06 6.52
C ASP A 282 17.31 -9.99 5.55
N ARG A 283 17.97 -9.83 4.40
CA ARG A 283 17.53 -8.92 3.34
C ARG A 283 16.14 -9.28 2.81
N LEU A 284 15.86 -10.58 2.62
CA LEU A 284 14.54 -11.06 2.21
C LEU A 284 13.48 -10.83 3.30
N ALA A 285 13.83 -10.99 4.57
CA ALA A 285 12.93 -10.67 5.68
C ALA A 285 12.63 -9.16 5.76
N THR A 286 13.64 -8.30 5.57
CA THR A 286 13.49 -6.85 5.49
C THR A 286 12.61 -6.46 4.30
N LEU A 287 12.84 -7.04 3.11
CA LEU A 287 12.01 -6.87 1.91
C LEU A 287 10.55 -7.26 2.19
N GLY A 288 10.32 -8.43 2.80
CA GLY A 288 8.98 -8.91 3.10
C GLY A 288 8.25 -8.04 4.11
N LYS A 289 8.93 -7.58 5.17
CA LYS A 289 8.35 -6.65 6.14
C LYS A 289 7.97 -5.32 5.49
N GLY A 290 8.89 -4.71 4.73
CA GLY A 290 8.64 -3.46 4.01
C GLY A 290 7.50 -3.59 2.98
N LEU A 291 7.40 -4.73 2.30
CA LEU A 291 6.30 -5.01 1.37
C LEU A 291 4.95 -5.03 2.12
N VAL A 292 4.89 -5.61 3.31
CA VAL A 292 3.65 -5.67 4.10
C VAL A 292 3.26 -4.30 4.66
N THR A 293 4.21 -3.55 5.23
CA THR A 293 3.94 -2.22 5.81
C THR A 293 3.49 -1.24 4.72
N GLN A 294 4.20 -1.20 3.58
CA GLN A 294 3.86 -0.31 2.47
C GLN A 294 2.58 -0.75 1.72
N ALA A 295 2.28 -2.04 1.67
CA ALA A 295 1.01 -2.51 1.11
C ALA A 295 -0.18 -2.12 1.98
N ALA A 296 -0.03 -2.08 3.30
CA ALA A 296 -1.08 -1.58 4.19
C ALA A 296 -1.34 -0.08 3.93
N GLY A 297 -0.29 0.69 3.68
CA GLY A 297 -0.38 2.12 3.33
C GLY A 297 -0.70 3.05 4.50
N HIS A 298 -0.80 2.53 5.72
CA HIS A 298 -0.98 3.32 6.94
C HIS A 298 0.31 4.04 7.32
N ALA A 299 0.18 5.14 8.08
CA ALA A 299 1.34 5.78 8.69
C ALA A 299 2.06 4.84 9.65
N THR A 300 3.39 4.97 9.70
CA THR A 300 4.26 4.18 10.60
C THR A 300 4.91 5.02 11.70
N GLY A 301 4.71 6.33 11.68
CA GLY A 301 5.18 7.25 12.69
C GLY A 301 4.81 8.70 12.37
N PRO A 302 5.33 9.68 13.15
CA PRO A 302 4.99 11.09 12.99
C PRO A 302 5.53 11.73 11.72
N HIS A 303 6.43 11.06 11.02
CA HIS A 303 7.00 11.49 9.75
C HIS A 303 6.09 11.19 8.54
N SER A 304 5.24 10.15 8.61
CA SER A 304 4.49 9.65 7.45
C SER A 304 3.55 10.69 6.80
N PRO A 305 2.85 11.57 7.57
CA PRO A 305 2.00 12.64 7.02
C PRO A 305 2.69 13.73 6.20
N PHE A 306 4.02 13.84 6.28
CA PHE A 306 4.77 14.90 5.58
C PHE A 306 4.98 14.57 4.10
N MET A 307 5.04 13.29 3.74
CA MET A 307 5.37 12.83 2.39
C MET A 307 4.37 13.24 1.31
N PRO A 308 3.03 13.20 1.53
CA PRO A 308 2.06 13.67 0.54
C PRO A 308 2.22 15.14 0.17
N TYR A 309 2.84 15.94 1.04
CA TYR A 309 3.12 17.35 0.83
C TYR A 309 4.53 17.62 0.27
N HIS A 310 5.23 16.58 -0.20
CA HIS A 310 6.61 16.63 -0.70
C HIS A 310 7.62 17.15 0.34
N VAL A 311 7.37 16.85 1.62
CA VAL A 311 8.32 17.14 2.70
C VAL A 311 8.96 15.83 3.14
N ASP A 312 10.26 15.69 2.87
CA ASP A 312 11.00 14.49 3.23
C ASP A 312 11.15 14.39 4.75
N ALA A 313 10.70 13.28 5.33
CA ALA A 313 10.66 13.12 6.78
C ALA A 313 11.11 11.73 7.26
N ILE A 314 11.77 11.66 8.41
CA ILE A 314 12.18 10.40 9.03
C ILE A 314 11.97 10.43 10.54
N THR A 315 11.81 9.26 11.16
CA THR A 315 11.81 9.12 12.63
C THR A 315 13.01 8.30 13.08
N LEU A 316 13.77 8.83 14.04
CA LEU A 316 14.87 8.15 14.70
C LEU A 316 14.35 7.48 15.97
N LYS A 317 14.15 6.17 15.93
CA LYS A 317 13.69 5.38 17.08
C LYS A 317 14.86 4.68 17.76
N THR A 318 15.02 4.85 19.07
CA THR A 318 16.05 4.13 19.83
C THR A 318 15.63 2.69 20.09
N VAL A 319 16.54 1.72 19.91
CA VAL A 319 16.27 0.29 20.11
C VAL A 319 17.43 -0.41 20.82
N GLY A 320 17.08 -1.38 21.69
CA GLY A 320 18.04 -2.25 22.37
C GLY A 320 18.64 -1.63 23.62
N ASP A 321 19.57 -2.37 24.24
CA ASP A 321 20.35 -1.92 25.40
C ASP A 321 21.84 -1.95 25.03
N GLY A 322 22.52 -0.83 25.18
CA GLY A 322 23.86 -0.63 24.65
C GLY A 322 24.65 0.48 25.33
N TRP A 323 25.61 1.05 24.62
CA TRP A 323 26.53 2.04 25.16
C TRP A 323 26.17 3.48 24.79
N HIS A 324 25.21 3.68 23.89
CA HIS A 324 24.81 5.00 23.42
C HIS A 324 23.79 5.65 24.34
N ASP A 325 23.87 6.96 24.42
CA ASP A 325 23.09 7.79 25.34
C ASP A 325 22.34 8.91 24.61
N GLU A 326 21.57 9.67 25.38
CA GLU A 326 20.84 10.86 24.92
C GLU A 326 21.72 11.88 24.17
N MET A 327 22.99 12.02 24.56
CA MET A 327 23.91 12.97 23.94
C MET A 327 24.32 12.49 22.55
N SER A 328 24.54 11.18 22.40
CA SER A 328 24.85 10.55 21.11
C SER A 328 23.70 10.75 20.12
N LEU A 329 22.45 10.51 20.55
CA LEU A 329 21.26 10.78 19.73
C LEU A 329 21.09 12.27 19.40
N GLY A 330 21.34 13.15 20.38
CA GLY A 330 21.27 14.60 20.19
C GLY A 330 22.31 15.13 19.19
N ARG A 331 23.52 14.56 19.18
CA ARG A 331 24.54 14.86 18.16
C ARG A 331 24.15 14.35 16.78
N THR A 332 23.58 13.15 16.69
CA THR A 332 23.01 12.63 15.43
C THR A 332 21.95 13.58 14.89
N ALA A 333 21.01 14.02 15.73
CA ALA A 333 19.99 14.99 15.36
C ALA A 333 20.60 16.34 14.96
N GLU A 334 21.54 16.90 15.74
CA GLU A 334 22.24 18.15 15.40
C GLU A 334 22.89 18.06 14.02
N SER A 335 23.63 16.99 13.74
CA SER A 335 24.30 16.83 12.45
C SER A 335 23.31 16.66 11.30
N LEU A 336 22.18 15.98 11.51
CA LEU A 336 21.13 15.89 10.49
C LEU A 336 20.52 17.25 10.18
N PHE A 337 20.22 18.05 11.20
CA PHE A 337 19.72 19.42 11.02
C PHE A 337 20.75 20.31 10.32
N ARG A 338 22.05 20.15 10.58
CA ARG A 338 23.10 20.87 9.83
C ARG A 338 23.11 20.46 8.35
N SER A 339 22.97 19.18 8.05
CA SER A 339 22.88 18.68 6.68
C SER A 339 21.66 19.22 5.94
N ILE A 340 20.48 19.20 6.56
CA ILE A 340 19.24 19.77 5.97
C ILE A 340 19.37 21.29 5.81
N ASN A 341 19.99 21.97 6.77
CA ASN A 341 20.20 23.42 6.71
C ASN A 341 21.03 23.85 5.49
N ASN A 342 21.98 23.02 5.06
CA ASN A 342 22.85 23.28 3.91
C ASN A 342 22.17 23.09 2.55
N LEU A 343 21.00 22.43 2.49
CA LEU A 343 20.27 22.25 1.24
C LEU A 343 19.92 23.61 0.64
N LEU A 344 20.17 23.80 -0.65
CA LEU A 344 19.80 25.02 -1.38
C LEU A 344 18.44 24.91 -2.06
N GLU A 345 17.96 23.68 -2.22
CA GLU A 345 16.71 23.32 -2.87
C GLU A 345 16.17 22.03 -2.26
N HIS A 346 14.89 21.73 -2.52
CA HIS A 346 14.28 20.46 -2.11
C HIS A 346 15.08 19.27 -2.67
N LEU A 347 15.13 18.16 -1.94
CA LEU A 347 15.82 16.96 -2.43
C LEU A 347 15.12 16.42 -3.67
N HIS A 348 15.84 16.34 -4.79
CA HIS A 348 15.26 15.92 -6.08
C HIS A 348 16.20 15.04 -6.92
N GLN A 349 17.50 14.96 -6.57
CA GLN A 349 18.49 14.21 -7.36
C GLN A 349 18.47 12.70 -7.10
N SER A 350 18.14 12.28 -5.88
CA SER A 350 18.12 10.85 -5.50
C SER A 350 16.81 10.14 -5.83
N PHE A 351 16.74 8.85 -5.52
CA PHE A 351 15.57 8.01 -5.75
C PHE A 351 14.43 8.30 -4.77
N PHE A 352 13.22 8.46 -5.30
CA PHE A 352 11.95 8.45 -4.55
C PHE A 352 11.26 7.09 -4.56
N PHE A 353 11.72 6.19 -5.44
CA PHE A 353 11.14 4.86 -5.63
C PHE A 353 12.23 3.80 -5.47
N TYR A 354 12.31 3.24 -4.27
CA TYR A 354 13.30 2.26 -3.88
C TYR A 354 12.74 1.27 -2.86
N ILE A 355 13.41 0.14 -2.72
CA ILE A 355 13.18 -0.80 -1.63
C ILE A 355 14.48 -1.01 -0.88
N LEU A 356 14.46 -0.81 0.44
CA LEU A 356 15.62 -1.06 1.27
C LEU A 356 15.68 -2.52 1.69
N LEU A 357 16.85 -3.10 1.55
CA LEU A 357 17.17 -4.45 2.02
C LEU A 357 17.97 -4.42 3.33
N ASN A 358 18.66 -3.31 3.57
CA ASN A 358 19.49 -3.01 4.73
C ASN A 358 19.70 -1.49 4.79
N ALA A 359 20.15 -0.93 5.91
CA ALA A 359 20.49 0.49 6.06
C ALA A 359 21.46 0.99 4.98
N ASN A 360 22.34 0.10 4.49
CA ASN A 360 23.35 0.42 3.48
C ASN A 360 23.08 -0.19 2.10
N ARG A 361 21.89 -0.75 1.85
CA ARG A 361 21.61 -1.46 0.60
C ARG A 361 20.17 -1.30 0.14
N PHE A 362 20.00 -0.93 -1.13
CA PHE A 362 18.69 -0.68 -1.74
C PHE A 362 18.55 -1.33 -3.12
N VAL A 363 17.31 -1.42 -3.59
CA VAL A 363 16.92 -1.84 -4.92
C VAL A 363 16.17 -0.69 -5.58
N SER A 364 16.56 -0.28 -6.78
CA SER A 364 15.91 0.80 -7.51
C SER A 364 14.64 0.34 -8.21
N ILE A 365 13.76 1.30 -8.55
CA ILE A 365 12.51 1.07 -9.30
C ILE A 365 12.69 0.22 -10.55
N GLY A 366 13.75 0.44 -11.34
CA GLY A 366 14.01 -0.32 -12.56
C GLY A 366 14.18 -1.82 -12.32
N ASN A 367 14.62 -2.22 -11.12
CA ASN A 367 14.87 -3.62 -10.78
C ASN A 367 13.62 -4.29 -10.17
N TYR A 368 12.86 -3.61 -9.30
CA TYR A 368 11.72 -4.26 -8.64
C TYR A 368 10.41 -4.17 -9.44
N LEU A 369 10.20 -3.10 -10.21
CA LEU A 369 8.95 -2.85 -10.94
C LEU A 369 8.53 -3.99 -11.89
N PRO A 370 9.45 -4.66 -12.62
CA PRO A 370 9.10 -5.79 -13.49
C PRO A 370 8.34 -6.91 -12.77
N ALA A 371 8.58 -7.15 -11.47
CA ALA A 371 7.92 -8.20 -10.72
C ALA A 371 6.39 -7.98 -10.64
N ALA A 372 5.95 -6.78 -10.26
CA ALA A 372 4.54 -6.43 -10.17
C ALA A 372 3.90 -6.31 -11.57
N MET A 373 4.63 -5.76 -12.54
CA MET A 373 4.15 -5.63 -13.93
C MET A 373 3.90 -6.98 -14.60
N LEU A 374 4.73 -7.98 -14.34
CA LEU A 374 4.50 -9.34 -14.86
C LEU A 374 3.24 -9.98 -14.25
N ILE A 375 3.04 -9.83 -12.94
CA ILE A 375 1.82 -10.33 -12.28
C ILE A 375 0.58 -9.61 -12.82
N ALA A 376 0.61 -8.27 -12.91
CA ALA A 376 -0.49 -7.49 -13.46
C ALA A 376 -0.76 -7.84 -14.95
N GLY A 377 0.30 -8.00 -15.74
CA GLY A 377 0.23 -8.40 -17.14
C GLY A 377 -0.41 -9.77 -17.37
N SER A 378 -0.33 -10.69 -16.39
CA SER A 378 -0.99 -12.01 -16.46
C SER A 378 -2.52 -11.89 -16.60
N PHE A 379 -3.13 -10.88 -15.98
CA PHE A 379 -4.56 -10.61 -16.11
C PHE A 379 -4.91 -10.12 -17.52
N THR A 380 -4.11 -9.19 -18.06
CA THR A 380 -4.27 -8.66 -19.42
C THR A 380 -4.11 -9.76 -20.48
N ILE A 381 -3.10 -10.63 -20.34
CA ILE A 381 -2.88 -11.76 -21.26
C ILE A 381 -4.09 -12.70 -21.25
N THR A 382 -4.59 -13.03 -20.06
CA THR A 382 -5.77 -13.88 -19.91
C THR A 382 -7.01 -13.24 -20.53
N ALA A 383 -7.22 -11.95 -20.27
CA ALA A 383 -8.33 -11.18 -20.83
C ALA A 383 -8.31 -11.20 -22.36
N LEU A 384 -7.14 -10.92 -22.97
CA LEU A 384 -6.97 -10.98 -24.41
C LEU A 384 -7.23 -12.38 -24.97
N GLY A 385 -6.78 -13.42 -24.27
CA GLY A 385 -7.10 -14.81 -24.63
C GLY A 385 -8.60 -15.08 -24.68
N LEU A 386 -9.33 -14.69 -23.63
CA LEU A 386 -10.79 -14.84 -23.54
C LEU A 386 -11.52 -14.00 -24.60
N TRP A 387 -11.03 -12.80 -24.91
CA TRP A 387 -11.55 -11.96 -25.98
C TRP A 387 -11.40 -12.61 -27.36
N VAL A 388 -10.25 -13.23 -27.63
CA VAL A 388 -10.01 -13.95 -28.88
C VAL A 388 -10.88 -15.20 -28.98
N GLU A 389 -11.01 -15.97 -27.89
CA GLU A 389 -11.88 -17.15 -27.82
C GLU A 389 -13.36 -16.80 -28.06
N SER A 390 -13.85 -15.70 -27.47
CA SER A 390 -15.26 -15.27 -27.65
C SER A 390 -15.64 -14.93 -29.09
N GLY A 391 -14.67 -14.64 -29.95
CA GLY A 391 -14.92 -14.31 -31.36
C GLY A 391 -15.10 -15.53 -32.27
N ARG A 392 -15.11 -16.76 -31.72
CA ARG A 392 -15.13 -18.01 -32.49
C ARG A 392 -16.39 -18.81 -32.25
N VAL A 393 -16.95 -19.35 -33.33
CA VAL A 393 -18.04 -20.32 -33.28
C VAL A 393 -17.44 -21.72 -33.42
N PRO A 394 -17.59 -22.63 -32.43
CA PRO A 394 -17.16 -24.01 -32.60
C PRO A 394 -17.88 -24.64 -33.79
N PRO A 395 -17.20 -25.42 -34.66
CA PRO A 395 -17.89 -26.16 -35.71
C PRO A 395 -18.92 -27.11 -35.06
N PRO A 396 -20.11 -27.28 -35.66
CA PRO A 396 -21.11 -28.20 -35.13
C PRO A 396 -20.48 -29.59 -34.98
N LYS A 397 -20.56 -30.17 -33.77
CA LYS A 397 -20.19 -31.57 -33.56
C LYS A 397 -21.05 -32.41 -34.49
N LYS A 398 -20.46 -33.00 -35.53
CA LYS A 398 -21.11 -34.07 -36.27
C LYS A 398 -21.27 -35.23 -35.30
N ASP A 399 -22.51 -35.55 -34.95
CA ASP A 399 -22.83 -36.81 -34.30
C ASP A 399 -22.36 -37.93 -35.24
N VAL A 400 -21.22 -38.54 -34.90
CA VAL A 400 -20.77 -39.75 -35.59
C VAL A 400 -21.72 -40.86 -35.15
N LYS A 401 -22.80 -41.06 -35.91
CA LYS A 401 -23.53 -42.32 -35.86
C LYS A 401 -22.54 -43.44 -36.22
N PRO A 402 -22.53 -44.57 -35.50
CA PRO A 402 -21.67 -45.70 -35.82
C PRO A 402 -21.95 -46.13 -37.27
N ALA A 403 -20.87 -46.30 -38.03
CA ALA A 403 -20.88 -46.46 -39.48
C ALA A 403 -21.83 -47.57 -39.94
N SER A 404 -22.84 -47.22 -40.75
CA SER A 404 -23.37 -48.12 -41.76
C SER A 404 -22.57 -47.91 -43.05
N THR A 405 -22.05 -49.00 -43.60
CA THR A 405 -21.43 -49.06 -44.92
C THR A 405 -22.43 -48.66 -45.99
N ASP A 406 -22.29 -47.44 -46.52
CA ASP A 406 -22.59 -47.01 -47.89
C ASP A 406 -23.06 -45.54 -47.94
N GLU A 407 -22.15 -44.59 -47.69
CA GLU A 407 -22.34 -43.23 -48.21
C GLU A 407 -21.01 -42.62 -48.65
N LYS A 408 -21.01 -42.11 -49.90
CA LYS A 408 -19.90 -41.38 -50.52
C LYS A 408 -19.42 -40.27 -49.58
N LYS A 409 -18.13 -40.27 -49.23
CA LYS A 409 -17.44 -39.14 -48.58
C LYS A 409 -17.64 -37.88 -49.43
N LYS A 410 -18.58 -37.01 -49.05
CA LYS A 410 -18.60 -35.62 -49.54
C LYS A 410 -17.32 -34.95 -49.03
N GLY A 411 -16.46 -34.58 -49.97
CA GLY A 411 -15.22 -33.85 -49.70
C GLY A 411 -15.50 -32.53 -48.99
N VAL A 412 -14.55 -32.10 -48.17
CA VAL A 412 -14.53 -30.77 -47.57
C VAL A 412 -14.34 -29.76 -48.70
N ASP A 413 -15.20 -28.73 -48.81
CA ASP A 413 -15.02 -27.66 -49.79
C ASP A 413 -13.69 -26.94 -49.51
N MET A 414 -12.83 -26.82 -50.53
CA MET A 414 -11.50 -26.19 -50.43
C MET A 414 -11.50 -24.91 -51.26
N GLU A 415 -11.10 -23.79 -50.68
CA GLU A 415 -10.91 -22.52 -51.38
C GLU A 415 -9.44 -22.38 -51.78
N VAL A 416 -9.21 -21.99 -53.03
CA VAL A 416 -7.87 -21.81 -53.59
C VAL A 416 -7.45 -20.36 -53.35
N VAL A 417 -6.61 -20.13 -52.33
CA VAL A 417 -6.05 -18.80 -52.07
C VAL A 417 -4.75 -18.66 -52.87
N ARG A 418 -4.72 -17.69 -53.78
CA ARG A 418 -3.52 -17.32 -54.56
C ARG A 418 -2.96 -16.00 -54.03
N GLU A 419 -1.74 -16.03 -53.52
CA GLU A 419 -1.00 -14.82 -53.13
C GLU A 419 0.36 -14.86 -53.84
N GLY A 420 0.47 -14.16 -54.98
CA GLY A 420 1.63 -14.30 -55.87
C GLY A 420 1.67 -15.63 -56.62
N GLY A 421 2.87 -16.22 -56.77
CA GLY A 421 3.10 -17.50 -57.47
C GLY A 421 2.73 -18.76 -56.68
N ASP A 422 2.38 -18.63 -55.39
CA ASP A 422 2.06 -19.76 -54.52
C ASP A 422 0.53 -19.98 -54.43
N VAL A 423 0.12 -21.25 -54.53
CA VAL A 423 -1.27 -21.70 -54.51
C VAL A 423 -1.49 -22.61 -53.31
N ALA A 424 -2.32 -22.20 -52.35
CA ALA A 424 -2.68 -23.00 -51.18
C ALA A 424 -4.18 -23.34 -51.19
N LEU A 425 -4.50 -24.62 -51.04
CA LEU A 425 -5.86 -25.14 -50.85
C LEU A 425 -6.19 -25.10 -49.35
N VAL A 426 -7.10 -24.22 -48.95
CA VAL A 426 -7.54 -24.07 -47.55
C VAL A 426 -8.97 -24.60 -47.40
N PRO A 427 -9.25 -25.54 -46.48
CA PRO A 427 -10.60 -26.00 -46.24
C PRO A 427 -11.51 -24.85 -45.79
N VAL A 428 -12.65 -24.71 -46.46
CA VAL A 428 -13.76 -23.80 -46.15
C VAL A 428 -14.52 -24.36 -44.95
N THR A 429 -13.84 -24.52 -43.83
CA THR A 429 -14.52 -24.34 -42.55
C THR A 429 -14.75 -22.85 -42.41
N GLU A 430 -15.89 -22.38 -42.93
CA GLU A 430 -16.45 -21.06 -42.60
C GLU A 430 -16.66 -20.98 -41.08
N GLU A 431 -15.61 -20.64 -40.33
CA GLU A 431 -15.79 -20.11 -38.99
C GLU A 431 -16.26 -18.65 -39.16
N ARG A 432 -17.58 -18.47 -39.28
CA ARG A 432 -18.21 -17.15 -39.19
C ARG A 432 -17.66 -16.43 -37.96
N VAL A 433 -17.10 -15.23 -38.15
CA VAL A 433 -16.72 -14.38 -37.02
C VAL A 433 -18.00 -14.07 -36.26
N ALA A 434 -18.10 -14.55 -35.02
CA ALA A 434 -19.26 -14.28 -34.18
C ALA A 434 -19.31 -12.78 -33.87
N GLU A 435 -20.46 -12.15 -34.13
CA GLU A 435 -20.74 -10.82 -33.61
C GLU A 435 -20.71 -10.88 -32.07
N ARG A 436 -20.13 -9.85 -31.44
CA ARG A 436 -19.96 -9.81 -29.99
C ARG A 436 -20.96 -8.84 -29.39
N GLU A 437 -21.92 -9.36 -28.66
CA GLU A 437 -22.78 -8.53 -27.82
C GLU A 437 -22.03 -8.09 -26.56
N VAL A 438 -21.55 -6.85 -26.57
CA VAL A 438 -20.72 -6.29 -25.49
C VAL A 438 -21.50 -5.52 -24.43
N SER A 439 -22.74 -5.11 -24.73
CA SER A 439 -23.54 -4.22 -23.86
C SER A 439 -23.83 -4.85 -22.49
N LEU A 440 -24.41 -6.05 -22.47
CA LEU A 440 -24.73 -6.77 -21.23
C LEU A 440 -23.45 -7.09 -20.43
N PRO A 441 -22.38 -7.69 -21.00
CA PRO A 441 -21.12 -7.88 -20.29
C PRO A 441 -20.53 -6.59 -19.70
N ALA A 442 -20.54 -5.49 -20.44
CA ALA A 442 -20.04 -4.21 -19.95
C ALA A 442 -20.87 -3.66 -18.78
N LEU A 443 -22.21 -3.74 -18.87
CA LEU A 443 -23.11 -3.32 -17.80
C LEU A 443 -22.94 -4.18 -16.53
N LEU A 444 -22.71 -5.49 -16.67
CA LEU A 444 -22.45 -6.37 -15.53
C LEU A 444 -21.14 -6.01 -14.81
N VAL A 445 -20.07 -5.77 -15.58
CA VAL A 445 -18.79 -5.36 -14.99
C VAL A 445 -18.90 -3.98 -14.35
N LEU A 446 -19.52 -3.00 -15.02
CA LEU A 446 -19.75 -1.68 -14.47
C LEU A 446 -20.60 -1.75 -13.19
N GLY A 447 -21.70 -2.49 -13.22
CA GLY A 447 -22.59 -2.68 -12.07
C GLY A 447 -21.88 -3.32 -10.87
N ALA A 448 -20.98 -4.29 -11.10
CA ALA A 448 -20.18 -4.89 -10.04
C ALA A 448 -19.21 -3.88 -9.40
N HIS A 449 -18.58 -3.01 -10.19
CA HIS A 449 -17.68 -1.98 -9.66
C HIS A 449 -18.44 -0.89 -8.89
N LEU A 450 -19.60 -0.46 -9.41
CA LEU A 450 -20.48 0.46 -8.70
C LEU A 450 -20.99 -0.16 -7.38
N ALA A 451 -21.31 -1.45 -7.36
CA ALA A 451 -21.70 -2.15 -6.14
C ALA A 451 -20.57 -2.20 -5.10
N GLY A 452 -19.30 -2.19 -5.52
CA GLY A 452 -18.12 -2.13 -4.64
C GLY A 452 -18.03 -0.86 -3.80
N PHE A 453 -18.68 0.24 -4.21
CA PHE A 453 -18.77 1.45 -3.39
C PHE A 453 -19.67 1.29 -2.16
N VAL A 454 -20.56 0.30 -2.14
CA VAL A 454 -21.42 0.01 -0.97
C VAL A 454 -20.60 -0.48 0.22
N PRO A 455 -19.80 -1.58 0.14
CA PRO A 455 -18.96 -1.98 1.25
C PRO A 455 -17.88 -0.94 1.58
N LEU A 456 -17.35 -0.22 0.58
CA LEU A 456 -16.45 0.91 0.81
C LEU A 456 -17.11 1.97 1.70
N TYR A 457 -18.34 2.39 1.39
CA TYR A 457 -19.05 3.38 2.21
C TYR A 457 -19.37 2.83 3.60
N LEU A 458 -19.97 1.64 3.69
CA LEU A 458 -20.41 1.06 4.97
C LEU A 458 -19.24 0.82 5.94
N LEU A 459 -18.13 0.27 5.46
CA LEU A 459 -16.99 -0.09 6.32
C LEU A 459 -16.12 1.11 6.73
N ASN A 460 -16.35 2.30 6.17
CA ASN A 460 -15.63 3.51 6.55
C ASN A 460 -16.50 4.57 7.24
N THR A 461 -17.82 4.40 7.27
CA THR A 461 -18.75 5.41 7.82
C THR A 461 -19.62 4.91 8.97
N LEU A 462 -19.89 3.60 9.05
CA LEU A 462 -20.68 3.05 10.16
C LEU A 462 -19.94 3.16 11.48
N ALA A 463 -20.70 3.21 12.58
CA ALA A 463 -20.10 3.20 13.91
C ALA A 463 -19.32 1.90 14.16
N LYS A 464 -18.27 1.97 14.98
CA LYS A 464 -17.33 0.88 15.27
C LYS A 464 -18.02 -0.45 15.62
N GLU A 465 -19.11 -0.39 16.38
CA GLU A 465 -19.92 -1.54 16.79
C GLU A 465 -20.56 -2.30 15.61
N TYR A 466 -20.87 -1.59 14.51
CA TYR A 466 -21.53 -2.14 13.34
C TYR A 466 -20.55 -2.53 12.21
N LEU A 467 -19.27 -2.18 12.32
CA LEU A 467 -18.26 -2.55 11.32
C LEU A 467 -18.14 -4.08 11.12
N PRO A 468 -18.12 -4.92 12.18
CA PRO A 468 -18.14 -6.36 12.00
C PRO A 468 -19.39 -6.82 11.26
N LEU A 469 -20.57 -6.31 11.63
CA LEU A 469 -21.83 -6.67 10.96
C LEU A 469 -21.79 -6.34 9.48
N ALA A 470 -21.26 -5.18 9.11
CA ALA A 470 -21.07 -4.78 7.71
C ALA A 470 -20.10 -5.73 6.97
N LEU A 471 -19.02 -6.18 7.61
CA LEU A 471 -18.10 -7.16 7.00
C LEU A 471 -18.77 -8.53 6.81
N HIS A 472 -19.53 -9.01 7.81
CA HIS A 472 -20.30 -10.26 7.71
C HIS A 472 -21.35 -10.18 6.60
N ALA A 473 -22.11 -9.08 6.54
CA ALA A 473 -23.09 -8.82 5.49
C ALA A 473 -22.42 -8.77 4.10
N THR A 474 -21.27 -8.09 3.98
CA THR A 474 -20.48 -8.05 2.74
C THR A 474 -19.96 -9.43 2.34
N THR A 475 -19.54 -10.25 3.31
CA THR A 475 -19.09 -11.62 3.07
C THR A 475 -20.23 -12.49 2.56
N LEU A 476 -21.41 -12.41 3.20
CA LEU A 476 -22.61 -13.12 2.77
C LEU A 476 -23.06 -12.66 1.37
N LEU A 477 -23.04 -11.35 1.11
CA LEU A 477 -23.36 -10.78 -0.20
C LEU A 477 -22.40 -11.29 -1.27
N SER A 478 -21.10 -11.41 -0.96
CA SER A 478 -20.09 -11.95 -1.88
C SER A 478 -20.39 -13.39 -2.31
N LEU A 479 -21.03 -14.20 -1.46
CA LEU A 479 -21.40 -15.58 -1.78
C LEU A 479 -22.75 -15.67 -2.51
N ILE A 480 -23.75 -14.89 -2.08
CA ILE A 480 -25.12 -14.99 -2.60
C ILE A 480 -25.28 -14.27 -3.95
N LEU A 481 -24.70 -13.07 -4.08
CA LEU A 481 -24.92 -12.20 -5.24
C LEU A 481 -24.45 -12.84 -6.57
N PRO A 482 -23.23 -13.42 -6.66
CA PRO A 482 -22.80 -14.13 -7.87
C PRO A 482 -23.72 -15.31 -8.23
N TYR A 483 -24.18 -16.08 -7.25
CA TYR A 483 -25.07 -17.22 -7.48
C TYR A 483 -26.44 -16.79 -7.98
N GLY A 484 -27.05 -15.78 -7.33
CA GLY A 484 -28.34 -15.23 -7.73
C GLY A 484 -28.30 -14.60 -9.12
N ALA A 485 -27.24 -13.83 -9.42
CA ALA A 485 -27.02 -13.27 -10.76
C ALA A 485 -26.83 -14.36 -11.81
N ALA A 486 -26.04 -15.40 -11.52
CA ALA A 486 -25.83 -16.52 -12.42
C ALA A 486 -27.15 -17.27 -12.70
N LYS A 487 -27.94 -17.56 -11.66
CA LYS A 487 -29.24 -18.25 -11.80
C LYS A 487 -30.21 -17.47 -12.68
N THR A 488 -30.40 -16.19 -12.38
CA THR A 488 -31.38 -15.33 -13.08
C THR A 488 -30.98 -15.04 -14.52
N LEU A 489 -29.71 -14.69 -14.79
CA LEU A 489 -29.26 -14.33 -16.13
C LEU A 489 -29.17 -15.56 -17.04
N VAL A 490 -28.73 -16.71 -16.53
CA VAL A 490 -28.73 -17.96 -17.32
C VAL A 490 -30.15 -18.37 -17.70
N GLN A 491 -31.12 -18.24 -16.79
CA GLN A 491 -32.54 -18.49 -17.09
C GLN A 491 -33.11 -17.53 -18.14
N ARG A 492 -32.62 -16.28 -18.18
CA ARG A 492 -32.98 -15.28 -19.20
C ARG A 492 -32.21 -15.41 -20.52
N GLY A 493 -31.43 -16.48 -20.69
CA GLY A 493 -30.76 -16.78 -21.97
C GLY A 493 -29.32 -16.28 -22.11
N LEU A 494 -28.63 -15.92 -21.01
CA LEU A 494 -27.22 -15.50 -21.05
C LEU A 494 -26.35 -16.53 -21.81
N THR A 495 -25.65 -16.08 -22.85
CA THR A 495 -24.83 -16.97 -23.69
C THR A 495 -23.48 -17.26 -23.03
N LYS A 496 -22.80 -18.34 -23.44
CA LYS A 496 -21.44 -18.63 -22.94
C LYS A 496 -20.43 -17.56 -23.39
N GLN A 497 -20.66 -17.02 -24.59
CA GLN A 497 -19.87 -15.93 -25.16
C GLN A 497 -19.95 -14.67 -24.30
N GLN A 498 -21.16 -14.27 -23.86
CA GLN A 498 -21.35 -13.12 -22.96
C GLN A 498 -20.65 -13.32 -21.61
N VAL A 499 -20.69 -14.53 -21.04
CA VAL A 499 -19.94 -14.84 -19.79
C VAL A 499 -18.43 -14.69 -19.99
N GLN A 500 -17.89 -15.20 -21.09
CA GLN A 500 -16.46 -15.06 -21.42
C GLN A 500 -16.05 -13.60 -21.61
N ILE A 501 -16.87 -12.80 -22.30
CA ILE A 501 -16.61 -11.36 -22.48
C ILE A 501 -16.67 -10.63 -21.14
N THR A 502 -17.61 -10.99 -20.25
CA THR A 502 -17.71 -10.41 -18.90
C THR A 502 -16.44 -10.66 -18.10
N GLN A 503 -15.92 -11.89 -18.12
CA GLN A 503 -14.64 -12.22 -17.49
C GLN A 503 -13.48 -11.45 -18.13
N SER A 504 -13.45 -11.37 -19.46
CA SER A 504 -12.41 -10.64 -20.19
C SER A 504 -12.35 -9.17 -19.77
N PHE A 505 -13.49 -8.48 -19.70
CA PHE A 505 -13.53 -7.07 -19.31
C PHE A 505 -13.12 -6.88 -17.84
N SER A 506 -13.55 -7.75 -16.94
CA SER A 506 -13.15 -7.68 -15.54
C SER A 506 -11.64 -7.88 -15.34
N LEU A 507 -11.03 -8.88 -15.98
CA LEU A 507 -9.59 -9.13 -15.89
C LEU A 507 -8.78 -8.03 -16.57
N LEU A 508 -9.26 -7.46 -17.68
CA LEU A 508 -8.59 -6.35 -18.35
C LEU A 508 -8.55 -5.11 -17.46
N LEU A 509 -9.68 -4.78 -16.82
CA LEU A 509 -9.76 -3.66 -15.90
C LEU A 509 -8.85 -3.87 -14.69
N LEU A 510 -8.86 -5.07 -14.08
CA LEU A 510 -7.97 -5.42 -12.97
C LEU A 510 -6.48 -5.35 -13.36
N GLY A 511 -6.12 -5.89 -14.53
CA GLY A 511 -4.74 -5.85 -15.02
C GLY A 511 -4.25 -4.42 -15.28
N ALA A 512 -5.09 -3.58 -15.88
CA ALA A 512 -4.78 -2.18 -16.13
C ALA A 512 -4.62 -1.40 -14.82
N THR A 513 -5.55 -1.54 -13.87
CA THR A 513 -5.50 -0.83 -12.59
C THR A 513 -4.33 -1.28 -11.73
N LEU A 514 -4.01 -2.57 -11.67
CA LEU A 514 -2.83 -3.07 -10.95
C LEU A 514 -1.52 -2.63 -11.60
N SER A 515 -1.47 -2.51 -12.93
CA SER A 515 -0.30 -1.97 -13.62
C SER A 515 -0.08 -0.49 -13.28
N THR A 516 -1.13 0.32 -13.28
CA THR A 516 -1.04 1.73 -12.85
C THR A 516 -0.78 1.86 -11.35
N LEU A 517 -1.33 0.97 -10.54
CA LEU A 517 -1.09 0.99 -9.10
C LEU A 517 0.35 0.62 -8.78
N ALA A 518 0.97 -0.29 -9.55
CA ALA A 518 2.37 -0.69 -9.34
C ALA A 518 3.37 0.46 -9.51
N THR A 519 3.02 1.51 -10.26
CA THR A 519 3.85 2.73 -10.37
C THR A 519 3.66 3.71 -9.22
N LEU A 520 2.56 3.60 -8.47
CA LEU A 520 2.25 4.46 -7.32
C LEU A 520 2.60 3.78 -5.99
N ASN A 521 2.13 2.56 -5.81
CA ASN A 521 2.39 1.70 -4.67
C ASN A 521 2.63 0.26 -5.16
N PHE A 522 3.91 -0.03 -5.40
CA PHE A 522 4.38 -1.36 -5.82
C PHE A 522 3.91 -2.46 -4.88
N SER A 523 4.04 -2.23 -3.57
CA SER A 523 3.77 -3.22 -2.54
C SER A 523 2.31 -3.65 -2.53
N LEU A 524 1.38 -2.70 -2.57
CA LEU A 524 -0.05 -2.97 -2.65
C LEU A 524 -0.43 -3.68 -3.96
N ALA A 525 0.08 -3.20 -5.11
CA ALA A 525 -0.19 -3.81 -6.40
C ALA A 525 0.33 -5.26 -6.50
N PHE A 526 1.53 -5.52 -5.98
CA PHE A 526 2.14 -6.84 -5.97
C PHE A 526 1.34 -7.81 -5.08
N VAL A 527 1.01 -7.40 -3.84
CA VAL A 527 0.26 -8.23 -2.89
C VAL A 527 -1.15 -8.53 -3.41
N VAL A 528 -1.90 -7.51 -3.84
CA VAL A 528 -3.25 -7.70 -4.39
C VAL A 528 -3.19 -8.52 -5.69
N GLY A 529 -2.22 -8.25 -6.57
CA GLY A 529 -2.00 -9.02 -7.79
C GLY A 529 -1.70 -10.49 -7.54
N LEU A 530 -0.87 -10.80 -6.55
CA LEU A 530 -0.52 -12.18 -6.19
C LEU A 530 -1.73 -12.93 -5.60
N ILE A 531 -2.48 -12.30 -4.71
CA ILE A 531 -3.68 -12.89 -4.10
C ILE A 531 -4.78 -13.08 -5.17
N SER A 532 -4.90 -12.15 -6.12
CA SER A 532 -5.86 -12.23 -7.22
C SER A 532 -5.38 -13.09 -8.40
N ALA A 533 -4.14 -13.57 -8.42
CA ALA A 533 -3.56 -14.31 -9.55
C ALA A 533 -4.40 -15.52 -10.01
N ARG A 534 -5.11 -16.16 -9.07
CA ARG A 534 -6.02 -17.28 -9.39
C ARG A 534 -7.17 -16.90 -10.34
N LEU A 535 -7.57 -15.62 -10.40
CA LEU A 535 -8.68 -15.15 -11.24
C LEU A 535 -8.38 -15.40 -12.74
N CYS A 536 -7.10 -15.45 -13.12
CA CYS A 536 -6.65 -15.79 -14.47
C CYS A 536 -7.07 -17.21 -14.92
N PHE A 537 -7.24 -18.13 -13.98
CA PHE A 537 -7.46 -19.55 -14.28
C PHE A 537 -8.92 -19.99 -14.16
N VAL A 538 -9.82 -19.09 -13.76
CA VAL A 538 -11.26 -19.37 -13.70
C VAL A 538 -11.80 -19.63 -15.11
N ARG A 539 -12.54 -20.72 -15.29
CA ARG A 539 -13.19 -21.07 -16.56
C ARG A 539 -14.59 -21.61 -16.29
N THR A 540 -15.49 -21.43 -17.26
CA THR A 540 -16.82 -22.04 -17.20
C THR A 540 -16.69 -23.56 -17.29
N ARG A 541 -17.35 -24.28 -16.38
CA ARG A 541 -17.25 -25.73 -16.33
C ARG A 541 -18.03 -26.42 -17.45
N PRO A 542 -17.48 -27.48 -18.06
CA PRO A 542 -18.25 -28.37 -18.91
C PRO A 542 -19.27 -29.16 -18.09
N ARG A 543 -20.38 -29.55 -18.74
CA ARG A 543 -21.45 -30.34 -18.10
C ARG A 543 -20.92 -31.73 -17.73
N PRO A 544 -20.91 -32.13 -16.44
CA PRO A 544 -20.46 -33.46 -16.05
C PRO A 544 -21.56 -34.52 -16.23
N ALA A 545 -21.14 -35.79 -16.23
CA ALA A 545 -22.01 -36.94 -16.42
C ALA A 545 -22.91 -37.26 -15.21
N HIS A 546 -22.51 -36.89 -13.99
CA HIS A 546 -23.25 -37.18 -12.75
C HIS A 546 -23.66 -35.91 -11.98
N PRO A 547 -24.94 -35.72 -11.62
CA PRO A 547 -25.45 -34.48 -11.01
C PRO A 547 -25.00 -34.26 -9.56
N THR A 548 -24.90 -35.31 -8.74
CA THR A 548 -24.48 -35.19 -7.32
C THR A 548 -23.00 -34.83 -7.17
N ALA A 549 -22.13 -35.50 -7.92
CA ALA A 549 -20.71 -35.19 -7.99
C ALA A 549 -20.46 -33.76 -8.48
N ASN A 550 -21.30 -33.26 -9.40
CA ASN A 550 -21.23 -31.90 -9.90
C ASN A 550 -21.56 -30.84 -8.83
N ILE A 551 -22.56 -31.11 -7.99
CA ILE A 551 -22.91 -30.23 -6.87
C ILE A 551 -21.74 -30.15 -5.90
N ALA A 552 -21.22 -31.30 -5.45
CA ALA A 552 -20.10 -31.34 -4.50
C ALA A 552 -18.82 -30.69 -5.06
N VAL A 553 -18.45 -30.99 -6.31
CA VAL A 553 -17.25 -30.41 -6.93
C VAL A 553 -17.48 -28.92 -7.27
N GLY A 554 -18.72 -28.54 -7.62
CA GLY A 554 -19.21 -27.17 -7.82
C GLY A 554 -18.97 -26.30 -6.59
N THR A 555 -19.60 -26.70 -5.49
CA THR A 555 -19.52 -26.01 -4.20
C THR A 555 -18.09 -25.96 -3.69
N LEU A 556 -17.34 -27.06 -3.76
CA LEU A 556 -15.97 -27.10 -3.25
C LEU A 556 -15.04 -26.14 -4.00
N THR A 557 -15.22 -25.97 -5.31
CA THR A 557 -14.45 -24.96 -6.06
C THR A 557 -14.95 -23.54 -5.93
N ALA A 558 -16.25 -23.32 -5.71
CA ALA A 558 -16.75 -22.00 -5.35
C ALA A 558 -16.15 -21.59 -4.00
N LEU A 559 -16.19 -22.47 -3.00
CA LEU A 559 -15.57 -22.24 -1.69
C LEU A 559 -14.06 -22.01 -1.76
N ALA A 560 -13.33 -22.84 -2.53
CA ALA A 560 -11.91 -22.59 -2.79
C ALA A 560 -11.70 -21.24 -3.50
N HIS A 561 -12.65 -20.84 -4.36
CA HIS A 561 -12.70 -19.53 -4.97
C HIS A 561 -13.20 -18.42 -4.03
N SER A 562 -13.72 -18.70 -2.84
CA SER A 562 -14.06 -17.64 -1.87
C SER A 562 -12.91 -17.35 -0.91
N ILE A 563 -11.93 -18.27 -0.76
CA ILE A 563 -10.80 -18.12 0.19
C ILE A 563 -9.96 -16.86 -0.04
N THR A 564 -9.67 -16.51 -1.30
CA THR A 564 -8.92 -15.28 -1.63
C THR A 564 -9.84 -14.12 -2.02
N SER A 565 -11.11 -14.15 -1.58
CA SER A 565 -11.97 -12.96 -1.68
C SER A 565 -11.54 -11.93 -0.63
N PRO A 566 -11.68 -10.62 -0.91
CA PRO A 566 -11.22 -9.59 0.02
C PRO A 566 -11.79 -9.70 1.45
N PRO A 567 -13.10 -9.98 1.67
CA PRO A 567 -13.64 -10.14 3.02
C PRO A 567 -12.95 -11.28 3.79
N VAL A 568 -12.71 -12.42 3.13
CA VAL A 568 -12.05 -13.58 3.75
C VAL A 568 -10.58 -13.27 4.07
N VAL A 569 -9.89 -12.55 3.17
CA VAL A 569 -8.51 -12.13 3.42
C VAL A 569 -8.41 -11.17 4.60
N ILE A 570 -9.38 -10.30 4.82
CA ILE A 570 -9.43 -9.44 6.02
C ILE A 570 -9.56 -10.28 7.30
N TYR A 571 -10.40 -11.32 7.31
CA TYR A 571 -10.47 -12.26 8.46
C TYR A 571 -9.15 -13.00 8.69
N VAL A 572 -8.49 -13.46 7.63
CA VAL A 572 -7.17 -14.14 7.71
C VAL A 572 -6.11 -13.18 8.24
N LEU A 573 -6.12 -11.93 7.76
CA LEU A 573 -5.21 -10.88 8.22
C LEU A 573 -5.43 -10.56 9.70
N ASN A 574 -6.69 -10.43 10.14
CA ASN A 574 -7.03 -10.24 11.54
C ASN A 574 -6.48 -11.39 12.41
N TRP A 575 -6.72 -12.63 12.00
CA TRP A 575 -6.21 -13.80 12.72
C TRP A 575 -4.69 -13.80 12.86
N TYR A 576 -3.98 -13.42 11.79
CA TYR A 576 -2.52 -13.31 11.77
C TYR A 576 -2.01 -12.19 12.68
N LEU A 577 -2.55 -10.97 12.54
CA LEU A 577 -2.12 -9.79 13.29
C LEU A 577 -2.44 -9.90 14.78
N ALA A 578 -3.58 -10.47 15.13
CA ALA A 578 -3.99 -10.67 16.52
C ALA A 578 -3.24 -11.83 17.21
N LYS A 579 -2.24 -12.45 16.54
CA LYS A 579 -1.45 -13.58 17.04
C LYS A 579 -2.31 -14.72 17.60
N GLY A 580 -3.46 -14.98 16.96
CA GLY A 580 -4.41 -16.00 17.37
C GLY A 580 -5.29 -15.68 18.60
N LYS A 581 -5.10 -14.54 19.27
CA LYS A 581 -6.01 -14.07 20.32
C LYS A 581 -7.11 -13.22 19.68
N GLY A 582 -8.39 -13.52 19.93
CA GLY A 582 -9.48 -12.65 19.43
C GLY A 582 -9.72 -12.70 17.91
N TRP A 583 -9.51 -13.84 17.25
CA TRP A 583 -9.71 -14.00 15.79
C TRP A 583 -11.12 -13.59 15.30
N TYR A 584 -12.11 -13.65 16.19
CA TYR A 584 -13.50 -13.27 15.93
C TYR A 584 -13.74 -11.76 16.01
N ASP A 585 -12.89 -11.01 16.72
CA ASP A 585 -13.01 -9.56 16.86
C ASP A 585 -12.19 -8.88 15.75
N VAL A 586 -12.88 -8.56 14.66
CA VAL A 586 -12.34 -7.79 13.53
C VAL A 586 -12.50 -6.28 13.72
N SER A 587 -13.16 -5.84 14.81
CA SER A 587 -13.56 -4.44 14.99
C SER A 587 -12.37 -3.51 15.04
N TRP A 588 -11.27 -3.92 15.68
CA TRP A 588 -10.06 -3.11 15.77
C TRP A 588 -9.42 -2.89 14.40
N LEU A 589 -9.28 -3.95 13.58
CA LEU A 589 -8.65 -3.86 12.25
C LEU A 589 -9.52 -3.03 11.30
N LEU A 590 -10.84 -3.23 11.32
CA LEU A 590 -11.77 -2.44 10.51
C LEU A 590 -11.79 -0.98 10.95
N TYR A 591 -11.69 -0.72 12.25
CA TYR A 591 -11.59 0.64 12.79
C TYR A 591 -10.30 1.32 12.32
N GLU A 592 -9.15 0.65 12.40
CA GLU A 592 -7.87 1.15 11.87
C GLU A 592 -7.97 1.47 10.37
N MET A 593 -8.55 0.57 9.57
CA MET A 593 -8.78 0.80 8.14
C MET A 593 -9.67 2.03 7.88
N ALA A 594 -10.72 2.22 8.68
CA ALA A 594 -11.60 3.37 8.58
C ALA A 594 -10.89 4.67 8.99
N GLN A 595 -10.04 4.64 10.02
CA GLN A 595 -9.24 5.78 10.42
C GLN A 595 -8.25 6.18 9.33
N GLY A 596 -7.58 5.22 8.71
CA GLY A 596 -6.71 5.47 7.55
C GLY A 596 -7.45 6.14 6.39
N TRP A 597 -8.65 5.65 6.06
CA TRP A 597 -9.47 6.23 4.99
C TRP A 597 -9.96 7.65 5.29
N VAL A 598 -10.50 7.90 6.49
CA VAL A 598 -11.15 9.17 6.83
C VAL A 598 -10.15 10.25 7.25
N ALA A 599 -9.12 9.89 8.01
CA ALA A 599 -8.21 10.87 8.60
C ALA A 599 -6.91 11.07 7.81
N GLN A 600 -6.46 10.06 7.06
CA GLN A 600 -5.14 10.04 6.41
C GLN A 600 -5.21 9.88 4.88
N ASP A 601 -6.43 9.82 4.31
CA ASP A 601 -6.66 9.60 2.88
C ASP A 601 -5.95 8.32 2.34
N VAL A 602 -5.89 7.25 3.16
CA VAL A 602 -5.33 5.95 2.77
C VAL A 602 -6.25 5.26 1.77
N TYR A 603 -5.79 5.05 0.53
CA TYR A 603 -6.64 4.48 -0.53
C TYR A 603 -6.69 2.95 -0.57
N THR A 604 -6.06 2.25 0.37
CA THR A 604 -6.07 0.78 0.46
C THR A 604 -7.49 0.22 0.49
N SER A 605 -8.40 0.84 1.25
CA SER A 605 -9.83 0.47 1.30
C SER A 605 -10.50 0.58 -0.09
N PHE A 606 -10.17 1.60 -0.87
CA PHE A 606 -10.67 1.75 -2.24
C PHE A 606 -10.18 0.62 -3.15
N VAL A 607 -8.89 0.26 -3.10
CA VAL A 607 -8.34 -0.84 -3.91
C VAL A 607 -9.00 -2.18 -3.55
N ILE A 608 -9.22 -2.45 -2.26
CA ILE A 608 -9.88 -3.67 -1.78
C ILE A 608 -11.32 -3.75 -2.29
N TRP A 609 -12.12 -2.69 -2.08
CA TRP A 609 -13.57 -2.75 -2.26
C TRP A 609 -14.05 -2.31 -3.64
N ALA A 610 -13.38 -1.37 -4.30
CA ALA A 610 -13.77 -0.85 -5.61
C ALA A 610 -13.04 -1.52 -6.78
N ILE A 611 -11.93 -2.22 -6.55
CA ILE A 611 -11.13 -2.87 -7.61
C ILE A 611 -11.10 -4.40 -7.44
N TRP A 612 -10.61 -4.88 -6.30
CA TRP A 612 -10.38 -6.32 -6.11
C TRP A 612 -11.67 -7.10 -5.78
N TRP A 613 -12.57 -6.55 -4.96
CA TRP A 613 -13.85 -7.17 -4.65
C TRP A 613 -14.74 -7.39 -5.88
N PRO A 614 -14.99 -6.40 -6.75
CA PRO A 614 -15.78 -6.59 -7.97
C PRO A 614 -15.18 -7.64 -8.90
N ALA A 615 -13.85 -7.66 -9.07
CA ALA A 615 -13.18 -8.66 -9.91
C ALA A 615 -13.35 -10.09 -9.35
N SER A 616 -13.37 -10.23 -8.02
CA SER A 616 -13.63 -11.51 -7.35
C SER A 616 -15.08 -11.95 -7.55
N VAL A 617 -16.04 -11.04 -7.36
CA VAL A 617 -17.49 -11.29 -7.56
C VAL A 617 -17.80 -11.69 -9.01
N VAL A 618 -17.22 -11.00 -9.99
CA VAL A 618 -17.41 -11.33 -11.42
C VAL A 618 -16.80 -12.70 -11.75
N SER A 619 -15.64 -13.02 -11.19
CA SER A 619 -15.00 -14.33 -11.39
C SER A 619 -15.83 -15.47 -10.77
N GLU A 620 -16.40 -15.25 -9.59
CA GLU A 620 -17.32 -16.20 -8.95
C GLU A 620 -18.61 -16.37 -9.76
N PHE A 621 -19.16 -15.28 -10.31
CA PHE A 621 -20.30 -15.31 -11.22
C PHE A 621 -20.02 -16.16 -12.47
N VAL A 622 -18.83 -16.00 -13.06
CA VAL A 622 -18.40 -16.79 -14.23
C VAL A 622 -18.36 -18.29 -13.89
N LEU A 623 -17.76 -18.65 -12.75
CA LEU A 623 -17.65 -20.03 -12.27
C LEU A 623 -19.05 -20.63 -12.04
N LEU A 624 -19.92 -19.89 -11.34
CA LEU A 624 -21.28 -20.34 -11.00
C LEU A 624 -22.23 -20.36 -12.20
N SER A 625 -22.01 -19.54 -13.23
CA SER A 625 -22.81 -19.58 -14.46
C SER A 625 -22.65 -20.92 -15.21
N GLY A 626 -21.48 -21.56 -15.13
CA GLY A 626 -21.27 -22.91 -15.64
C GLY A 626 -21.99 -23.96 -14.79
N PHE A 627 -21.99 -23.76 -13.47
CA PHE A 627 -22.69 -24.61 -12.53
C PHE A 627 -24.22 -24.56 -12.73
N VAL A 628 -24.83 -23.39 -12.83
CA VAL A 628 -26.28 -23.24 -13.04
C VAL A 628 -26.74 -23.92 -14.35
N ARG A 629 -25.98 -23.77 -15.44
CA ARG A 629 -26.29 -24.40 -16.75
C ARG A 629 -26.29 -25.93 -16.73
N SER A 630 -25.72 -26.54 -15.68
CA SER A 630 -25.63 -27.98 -15.57
C SER A 630 -26.91 -28.63 -15.02
N PHE A 631 -27.82 -27.85 -14.41
CA PHE A 631 -29.14 -28.31 -13.99
C PHE A 631 -30.11 -28.32 -15.17
N PRO A 632 -30.92 -29.37 -15.35
CA PRO A 632 -31.97 -29.38 -16.37
C PRO A 632 -33.01 -28.30 -16.09
N ALA A 633 -33.42 -27.58 -17.14
CA ALA A 633 -34.42 -26.51 -17.09
C ALA A 633 -35.78 -26.97 -16.52
N ASP A 634 -36.06 -28.27 -16.53
CA ASP A 634 -37.36 -28.86 -16.15
C ASP A 634 -37.48 -29.29 -14.67
N SER A 635 -36.52 -28.93 -13.81
CA SER A 635 -36.52 -29.37 -12.41
C SER A 635 -37.13 -28.39 -11.39
N VAL A 636 -37.73 -27.28 -11.85
CA VAL A 636 -38.30 -26.23 -10.95
C VAL A 636 -39.82 -26.04 -11.12
N THR A 637 -40.48 -26.89 -11.92
CA THR A 637 -41.94 -26.91 -12.05
C THR A 637 -42.55 -28.23 -11.58
N LYS A 638 -42.19 -28.64 -10.36
CA LYS A 638 -42.99 -29.58 -9.55
C LYS A 638 -43.01 -29.15 -8.11
#